data_AF-F9WQ22-F1
#
_entry.id   AF-F9WQ22-F1
#
_cell.length_a   1.000
_cell.length_b   1.000
_cell.length_c   1.000
_cell.angle_alpha   90.00
_cell.angle_beta   90.00
_cell.angle_gamma   90.00
#
_symmetry.space_group_name_H-M   'P 1'
#
loop_
_entity.id
_entity.type
_entity.pdbx_description
1 polymer ?
#
loop_
_entity_poly.entity_id
_entity_poly.type
_entity_poly.pdbx_seq_one_letter_code
_entity_poly.pdbx_strand_id
1 'polypeptide(L)'
;MATFYFACVYITTLLVFFPGCSASYSEYHHSLASTGGRIVQEAEFKRGENRTLCKAAWFFMEWNSTFTALQQRAEKLNKVAADILDSRGGSESFFALTDSAKTAQQNVKNVLSNVSAALSANTVFRASVLRDFYMAFESVRGIGGNFTFGHKNVARDSGNITEAEETFNELVNNFDDCKGALKTSDGSDDGSGDEIYYDDDLEEDMEETETETDELDNGIYVNDASADQPLHLQDGKYIETYQNLSDLEVNRTHLWAKVAKDAWRAIRAMNVSTFFFQDKRFVVTQNMWRRNFINLTALVARNCPNTGDSVKGRTQADACYNVRSVICGAGRKSEGNEIRQVLLTISNSTFASNIWGYHCNNVDEASAKMSVCTVPGAGHEGGVDVTSMSTVMWRFQCPVVNTAIQWLRFRFITALDFMKLKLSMVLSDLYTAEQQMKEALFVIVAERRNNLCALKSDIAQEKVFVDLFKERIAKSKAQIERHQERRAELEKEALKALTESFDAMQISTAAGESVLPTAGWLKEVRISHSKTSARTQAALQASKEALRVINKTFSMVRLAHKLEYDAEESVKTSSECVERASKNVVKTLGKVSAAYDGENISICNGEASLFPSLMPAIGISKLLPTLEENECLSDLKKLKNLTYACKLHCSGVENVVNEAEVVVNTAVKLSSEASLYAKSTVGATKKILLLALEQQKKYLCTTVTRMKKLSQSVATMRKKVKLIKESADRQQARALEARSKLKDANAHKERVVHSVADVRYEHERAMVAYSNLEKVVKEVLLKADAVAESGRNQIKMIRHTFADAVHNITLTPTAGEAEVCGDRSDYEVRSSLKVAMESVLALNSMPDATELQTMLHSMQENVNTAINIRNEAKKHADAAVVASLKAQQMEAEVVCAPLFEQLLRHVW
;
A
#
# COMPACT_ATOMS: atom_id res chain seq x y z
N MET A 1 27.43 26.81 34.89
CA MET A 1 26.33 27.58 35.52
C MET A 1 25.46 26.62 36.29
N ALA A 2 25.13 26.97 37.54
CA ALA A 2 24.14 26.39 38.44
C ALA A 2 24.39 24.97 39.00
N THR A 3 25.21 24.93 40.06
CA THR A 3 25.12 24.07 41.24
C THR A 3 23.78 24.23 41.97
N PHE A 4 23.21 23.15 42.52
CA PHE A 4 22.24 23.22 43.62
C PHE A 4 22.62 22.25 44.75
N TYR A 5 22.89 22.87 45.90
CA TYR A 5 22.98 22.34 47.25
C TYR A 5 21.58 21.93 47.75
N PHE A 6 21.51 20.92 48.62
CA PHE A 6 20.51 20.88 49.69
C PHE A 6 21.14 20.42 51.00
N ALA A 7 20.68 21.08 52.06
CA ALA A 7 21.34 21.27 53.32
C ALA A 7 20.96 20.21 54.37
N CYS A 8 21.96 19.81 55.16
CA CYS A 8 21.78 19.27 56.50
C CYS A 8 21.47 20.41 57.48
N VAL A 9 20.42 20.28 58.29
CA VAL A 9 20.26 21.03 59.55
C VAL A 9 19.77 20.10 60.66
N TYR A 10 20.69 19.89 61.61
CA TYR A 10 20.57 19.75 63.07
C TYR A 10 19.19 19.74 63.74
N ILE A 11 18.98 18.75 64.64
CA ILE A 11 18.45 19.01 66.00
C ILE A 11 19.36 18.34 67.05
N THR A 12 19.60 19.14 68.08
CA THR A 12 20.49 19.10 69.23
C THR A 12 20.17 18.08 70.33
N THR A 13 21.24 17.49 70.87
CA THR A 13 21.59 17.29 72.30
C THR A 13 20.50 17.12 73.36
N LEU A 14 20.56 15.99 74.09
CA LEU A 14 20.30 15.94 75.53
C LEU A 14 21.17 14.86 76.21
N LEU A 15 22.24 15.33 76.84
CA LEU A 15 23.01 14.67 77.90
C LEU A 15 22.23 14.81 79.22
N VAL A 16 21.90 13.71 79.91
CA VAL A 16 21.62 13.73 81.36
C VAL A 16 22.13 12.45 82.03
N PHE A 17 23.19 12.64 82.83
CA PHE A 17 23.49 12.06 84.13
C PHE A 17 23.07 10.62 84.49
N PHE A 18 24.10 9.79 84.71
CA PHE A 18 24.10 8.71 85.69
C PHE A 18 23.86 9.25 87.12
N PRO A 19 23.05 8.54 87.92
CA PRO A 19 23.44 8.29 89.29
C PRO A 19 23.44 6.78 89.59
N GLY A 20 24.55 6.31 90.15
CA GLY A 20 24.58 5.04 90.84
C GLY A 20 23.79 5.12 92.15
N CYS A 21 23.09 4.04 92.48
CA CYS A 21 22.75 3.69 93.86
C CYS A 21 22.59 2.16 93.99
N SER A 22 23.60 1.58 94.64
CA SER A 22 23.52 0.55 95.67
C SER A 22 22.25 -0.29 95.79
N ALA A 23 22.47 -1.59 95.64
CA ALA A 23 21.63 -2.66 96.16
C ALA A 23 21.34 -2.47 97.66
N SER A 24 20.04 -2.50 97.99
CA SER A 24 19.53 -2.70 99.34
C SER A 24 18.61 -3.92 99.28
N TYR A 25 19.08 -5.01 99.87
CA TYR A 25 18.34 -6.24 100.16
C TYR A 25 17.15 -5.90 101.06
N SER A 26 15.93 -6.16 100.60
CA SER A 26 14.72 -6.11 101.42
C SER A 26 13.93 -7.40 101.16
N GLU A 27 13.88 -8.24 102.20
CA GLU A 27 13.01 -9.40 102.31
C GLU A 27 11.56 -8.98 102.09
N TYR A 28 10.95 -9.48 101.00
CA TYR A 28 9.51 -9.46 100.82
C TYR A 28 8.92 -10.78 101.31
N HIS A 29 8.33 -10.74 102.50
CA HIS A 29 7.37 -11.73 102.95
C HIS A 29 6.11 -11.67 102.07
N HIS A 30 5.73 -12.82 101.50
CA HIS A 30 4.50 -13.01 100.75
C HIS A 30 3.26 -12.72 101.62
N SER A 31 2.52 -11.66 101.25
CA SER A 31 1.12 -11.48 101.62
C SER A 31 0.25 -11.86 100.41
N LEU A 32 -0.26 -13.09 100.40
CA LEU A 32 -1.37 -13.51 99.55
C LEU A 32 -2.67 -12.84 100.06
N ALA A 33 -2.91 -11.60 99.67
CA ALA A 33 -4.21 -10.98 99.84
C ALA A 33 -4.41 -9.90 98.76
N SER A 34 -5.51 -10.00 98.01
CA SER A 34 -6.02 -8.98 97.09
C SER A 34 -5.26 -8.75 95.76
N THR A 35 -5.11 -9.78 94.93
CA THR A 35 -5.13 -9.59 93.47
C THR A 35 -6.43 -10.22 92.94
N GLY A 36 -7.36 -9.38 92.47
CA GLY A 36 -8.66 -9.77 91.91
C GLY A 36 -8.53 -10.52 90.58
N GLY A 37 -7.88 -11.68 90.59
CA GLY A 37 -7.79 -12.55 89.43
C GLY A 37 -9.09 -13.31 89.20
N ARG A 38 -9.63 -13.24 87.98
CA ARG A 38 -10.78 -14.05 87.52
C ARG A 38 -10.52 -15.54 87.81
N ILE A 39 -11.52 -16.22 88.39
CA ILE A 39 -11.48 -17.67 88.64
C ILE A 39 -12.40 -18.36 87.63
N VAL A 40 -11.89 -19.31 86.86
CA VAL A 40 -12.65 -20.01 85.80
C VAL A 40 -12.67 -21.53 86.01
N GLN A 41 -13.58 -22.24 85.36
CA GLN A 41 -13.58 -23.70 85.32
C GLN A 41 -12.49 -24.25 84.39
N GLU A 42 -12.05 -25.49 84.61
CA GLU A 42 -11.04 -26.17 83.77
C GLU A 42 -11.39 -26.18 82.28
N ALA A 43 -12.67 -26.38 81.93
CA ALA A 43 -13.12 -26.37 80.54
C ALA A 43 -12.97 -24.98 79.87
N GLU A 44 -13.24 -23.90 80.61
CA GLU A 44 -13.08 -22.53 80.12
C GLU A 44 -11.60 -22.14 80.00
N PHE A 45 -10.76 -22.66 80.88
CA PHE A 45 -9.31 -22.52 80.80
C PHE A 45 -8.74 -23.21 79.55
N LYS A 46 -9.13 -24.48 79.30
CA LYS A 46 -8.72 -25.21 78.09
C LYS A 46 -9.23 -24.54 76.81
N ARG A 47 -10.40 -23.88 76.85
CA ARG A 47 -10.88 -23.04 75.74
C ARG A 47 -9.94 -21.86 75.43
N GLY A 48 -9.37 -21.21 76.44
CA GLY A 48 -8.38 -20.14 76.25
C GLY A 48 -7.08 -20.64 75.61
N GLU A 49 -6.63 -21.84 75.97
CA GLU A 49 -5.49 -22.52 75.34
C GLU A 49 -5.78 -22.87 73.88
N ASN A 50 -6.95 -23.45 73.59
CA ASN A 50 -7.39 -23.75 72.22
C ASN A 50 -7.47 -22.49 71.37
N ARG A 51 -8.00 -21.38 71.90
CA ARG A 51 -8.05 -20.09 71.20
C ARG A 51 -6.66 -19.59 70.83
N THR A 52 -5.68 -19.75 71.73
CA THR A 52 -4.27 -19.40 71.46
C THR A 52 -3.65 -20.31 70.40
N LEU A 53 -3.87 -21.63 70.49
CA LEU A 53 -3.40 -22.59 69.49
C LEU A 53 -4.06 -22.37 68.12
N CYS A 54 -5.33 -21.97 68.07
CA CYS A 54 -6.01 -21.56 66.84
C CYS A 54 -5.32 -20.39 66.15
N LYS A 55 -4.96 -19.34 66.90
CA LYS A 55 -4.24 -18.18 66.34
C LYS A 55 -2.82 -18.59 65.89
N ALA A 56 -2.14 -19.45 66.63
CA ALA A 56 -0.83 -20.00 66.23
C ALA A 56 -0.91 -20.85 64.94
N ALA A 57 -1.91 -21.74 64.85
CA ALA A 57 -2.15 -22.58 63.68
C ALA A 57 -2.52 -21.73 62.46
N TRP A 58 -3.32 -20.68 62.65
CA TRP A 58 -3.64 -19.72 61.61
C TRP A 58 -2.38 -19.03 61.08
N PHE A 59 -1.55 -18.43 61.95
CA PHE A 59 -0.29 -17.81 61.53
C PHE A 59 0.60 -18.79 60.77
N PHE A 60 0.70 -20.02 61.27
CA PHE A 60 1.48 -21.06 60.62
C PHE A 60 1.00 -21.34 59.20
N MET A 61 -0.30 -21.53 58.99
CA MET A 61 -0.87 -21.80 57.67
C MET A 61 -0.85 -20.59 56.75
N GLU A 62 -1.21 -19.42 57.25
CA GLU A 62 -1.27 -18.15 56.52
C GLU A 62 0.11 -17.74 55.99
N TRP A 63 1.15 -17.81 56.85
CA TRP A 63 2.52 -17.54 56.43
C TRP A 63 3.03 -18.58 55.44
N ASN A 64 2.75 -19.86 55.68
CA ASN A 64 3.17 -20.91 54.76
C ASN A 64 2.53 -20.72 53.37
N SER A 65 1.22 -20.44 53.31
CA SER A 65 0.49 -20.15 52.08
C SER A 65 1.06 -18.92 51.36
N THR A 66 1.24 -17.80 52.08
CA THR A 66 1.75 -16.54 51.50
C THR A 66 3.15 -16.69 50.93
N PHE A 67 4.09 -17.21 51.72
CA PHE A 67 5.48 -17.34 51.26
C PHE A 67 5.64 -18.42 50.19
N THR A 68 4.85 -19.49 50.19
CA THR A 68 4.85 -20.49 49.11
C THR A 68 4.33 -19.89 47.80
N ALA A 69 3.27 -19.07 47.84
CA ALA A 69 2.79 -18.39 46.65
C ALA A 69 3.82 -17.40 46.08
N LEU A 70 4.51 -16.66 46.94
CA LEU A 70 5.60 -15.76 46.55
C LEU A 70 6.80 -16.52 45.95
N GLN A 71 7.13 -17.70 46.50
CA GLN A 71 8.14 -18.59 45.92
C GLN A 71 7.76 -18.99 44.49
N GLN A 72 6.54 -19.48 44.27
CA GLN A 72 6.08 -19.92 42.95
C GLN A 72 6.10 -18.78 41.92
N ARG A 73 5.70 -17.56 42.33
CA ARG A 73 5.77 -16.36 41.49
C ARG A 73 7.22 -16.01 41.12
N ALA A 74 8.14 -16.06 42.09
CA ALA A 74 9.55 -15.80 41.87
C ALA A 74 10.20 -16.86 40.95
N GLU A 75 9.85 -18.14 41.10
CA GLU A 75 10.32 -19.22 40.22
C GLU A 75 9.83 -19.05 38.77
N LYS A 76 8.57 -18.66 38.58
CA LYS A 76 8.03 -18.32 37.25
C LYS A 76 8.75 -17.13 36.63
N LEU A 77 9.02 -16.09 37.42
CA LEU A 77 9.80 -14.93 36.98
C LEU A 77 11.23 -15.31 36.58
N ASN A 78 11.88 -16.18 37.37
CA ASN A 78 13.21 -16.71 37.08
C ASN A 78 13.25 -17.41 35.73
N LYS A 79 12.23 -18.22 35.46
CA LYS A 79 12.11 -18.98 34.22
C LYS A 79 11.99 -18.04 33.02
N VAL A 80 11.14 -17.01 33.10
CA VAL A 80 11.03 -16.00 32.04
C VAL A 80 12.34 -15.27 31.82
N ALA A 81 13.02 -14.88 32.90
CA ALA A 81 14.32 -14.22 32.79
C ALA A 81 15.36 -15.14 32.14
N ALA A 82 15.39 -16.43 32.48
CA ALA A 82 16.25 -17.41 31.83
C ALA A 82 15.92 -17.57 30.32
N ASP A 83 14.63 -17.70 29.97
CA ASP A 83 14.18 -17.79 28.57
C ASP A 83 14.64 -16.57 27.75
N ILE A 84 14.61 -15.37 28.33
CA ILE A 84 15.12 -14.13 27.70
C ILE A 84 16.63 -14.20 27.50
N LEU A 85 17.39 -14.64 28.51
CA LEU A 85 18.85 -14.74 28.41
C LEU A 85 19.31 -15.78 27.39
N ASP A 86 18.52 -16.82 27.16
CA ASP A 86 18.78 -17.86 26.17
C ASP A 86 18.39 -17.42 24.74
N SER A 87 17.52 -16.42 24.59
CA SER A 87 17.09 -15.90 23.29
C SER A 87 18.17 -15.06 22.60
N ARG A 88 18.26 -15.18 21.27
CA ARG A 88 19.32 -14.56 20.45
C ARG A 88 18.81 -13.30 19.74
N GLY A 89 18.62 -12.23 20.50
CA GLY A 89 18.34 -10.91 19.94
C GLY A 89 19.62 -10.10 19.69
N GLY A 90 19.65 -9.37 18.58
CA GLY A 90 20.82 -8.56 18.17
C GLY A 90 20.62 -7.04 18.27
N SER A 91 19.47 -6.54 18.76
CA SER A 91 19.20 -5.10 18.86
C SER A 91 19.66 -4.50 20.19
N GLU A 92 19.93 -3.18 20.20
CA GLU A 92 20.31 -2.43 21.41
C GLU A 92 19.27 -2.56 22.53
N SER A 93 17.99 -2.45 22.20
CA SER A 93 16.88 -2.64 23.14
C SER A 93 16.82 -4.07 23.69
N PHE A 94 17.26 -5.07 22.93
CA PHE A 94 17.34 -6.44 23.40
C PHE A 94 18.48 -6.63 24.42
N PHE A 95 19.60 -5.92 24.27
CA PHE A 95 20.64 -5.90 25.31
C PHE A 95 20.13 -5.30 26.62
N ALA A 96 19.33 -4.23 26.56
CA ALA A 96 18.70 -3.65 27.76
C ALA A 96 17.74 -4.64 28.45
N LEU A 97 16.97 -5.41 27.68
CA LEU A 97 16.13 -6.49 28.23
C LEU A 97 16.96 -7.63 28.83
N THR A 98 18.07 -7.99 28.19
CA THR A 98 19.00 -9.02 28.69
C THR A 98 19.59 -8.59 30.05
N ASP A 99 20.03 -7.35 30.18
CA ASP A 99 20.58 -6.83 31.44
C ASP A 99 19.51 -6.70 32.53
N SER A 100 18.29 -6.34 32.15
CA SER A 100 17.13 -6.35 33.06
C SER A 100 16.80 -7.77 33.53
N ALA A 101 16.87 -8.78 32.65
CA ALA A 101 16.66 -10.19 32.99
C ALA A 101 17.76 -10.71 33.94
N LYS A 102 19.04 -10.34 33.75
CA LYS A 102 20.11 -10.68 34.71
C LYS A 102 19.85 -10.09 36.10
N THR A 103 19.43 -8.82 36.14
CA THR A 103 19.12 -8.12 37.40
C THR A 103 17.91 -8.76 38.08
N ALA A 104 16.86 -9.08 37.31
CA ALA A 104 15.70 -9.80 37.81
C ALA A 104 16.05 -11.18 38.38
N GLN A 105 16.93 -11.96 37.73
CA GLN A 105 17.42 -13.24 38.30
C GLN A 105 18.14 -13.05 39.64
N GLN A 106 18.91 -11.97 39.79
CA GLN A 106 19.61 -11.69 41.05
C GLN A 106 18.61 -11.33 42.17
N ASN A 107 17.62 -10.50 41.87
CA ASN A 107 16.55 -10.16 42.82
C ASN A 107 15.71 -11.40 43.18
N VAL A 108 15.38 -12.25 42.21
CA VAL A 108 14.69 -13.53 42.45
C VAL A 108 15.49 -14.44 43.38
N LYS A 109 16.82 -14.51 43.26
CA LYS A 109 17.65 -15.28 44.21
C LYS A 109 17.52 -14.74 45.63
N ASN A 110 17.47 -13.42 45.80
CA ASN A 110 17.24 -12.79 47.10
C ASN A 110 15.84 -13.11 47.64
N VAL A 111 14.81 -13.06 46.78
CA VAL A 111 13.44 -13.46 47.11
C VAL A 111 13.40 -14.90 47.61
N LEU A 112 13.93 -15.85 46.84
CA LEU A 112 13.92 -17.27 47.20
C LEU A 112 14.67 -17.54 48.52
N SER A 113 15.78 -16.84 48.75
CA SER A 113 16.52 -16.89 50.02
C SER A 113 15.68 -16.38 51.20
N ASN A 114 15.03 -15.21 51.04
CA ASN A 114 14.19 -14.62 52.09
C ASN A 114 12.91 -15.43 52.35
N VAL A 115 12.29 -15.98 51.31
CA VAL A 115 11.16 -16.90 51.42
C VAL A 115 11.58 -18.17 52.18
N SER A 116 12.72 -18.77 51.82
CA SER A 116 13.24 -19.94 52.52
C SER A 116 13.49 -19.63 54.01
N ALA A 117 14.07 -18.47 54.33
CA ALA A 117 14.25 -18.04 55.71
C ALA A 117 12.92 -17.83 56.45
N ALA A 118 11.88 -17.30 55.79
CA ALA A 118 10.56 -17.11 56.37
C ALA A 118 9.84 -18.45 56.64
N LEU A 119 9.85 -19.38 55.68
CA LEU A 119 9.28 -20.73 55.85
C LEU A 119 9.99 -21.50 56.96
N SER A 120 11.32 -21.37 57.03
CA SER A 120 12.12 -21.89 58.14
C SER A 120 11.74 -21.26 59.48
N ALA A 121 11.62 -19.93 59.55
CA ALA A 121 11.20 -19.22 60.74
C ALA A 121 9.79 -19.63 61.22
N ASN A 122 8.88 -19.89 60.28
CA ASN A 122 7.54 -20.37 60.57
C ASN A 122 7.55 -21.77 61.23
N THR A 123 8.40 -22.66 60.75
CA THR A 123 8.62 -23.99 61.35
C THR A 123 9.14 -23.86 62.78
N VAL A 124 10.09 -22.95 63.00
CA VAL A 124 10.65 -22.66 64.33
C VAL A 124 9.61 -22.01 65.24
N PHE A 125 8.76 -21.13 64.72
CA PHE A 125 7.66 -20.52 65.48
C PHE A 125 6.71 -21.57 66.02
N ARG A 126 6.19 -22.47 65.18
CA ARG A 126 5.35 -23.60 65.59
C ARG A 126 6.01 -24.39 66.72
N ALA A 127 7.25 -24.81 66.51
CA ALA A 127 7.97 -25.59 67.51
C ALA A 127 8.22 -24.80 68.82
N SER A 128 8.42 -23.48 68.75
CA SER A 128 8.61 -22.64 69.93
C SER A 128 7.34 -22.49 70.77
N VAL A 129 6.18 -22.37 70.13
CA VAL A 129 4.87 -22.31 70.79
C VAL A 129 4.61 -23.64 71.50
N LEU A 130 4.72 -24.76 70.80
CA LEU A 130 4.50 -26.09 71.37
C LEU A 130 5.46 -26.39 72.52
N ARG A 131 6.71 -25.93 72.41
CA ARG A 131 7.67 -25.99 73.52
C ARG A 131 7.22 -25.16 74.71
N ASP A 132 6.73 -23.94 74.53
CA ASP A 132 6.28 -23.11 75.65
C ASP A 132 5.09 -23.78 76.38
N PHE A 133 4.19 -24.48 75.66
CA PHE A 133 3.16 -25.34 76.26
C PHE A 133 3.78 -26.50 77.07
N TYR A 134 4.73 -27.23 76.49
CA TYR A 134 5.46 -28.31 77.16
C TYR A 134 6.13 -27.82 78.46
N MET A 135 6.83 -26.69 78.37
CA MET A 135 7.60 -26.11 79.48
C MET A 135 6.70 -25.52 80.56
N ALA A 136 5.54 -24.96 80.20
CA ALA A 136 4.53 -24.50 81.15
C ALA A 136 4.02 -25.68 82.00
N PHE A 137 3.62 -26.79 81.35
CA PHE A 137 3.17 -27.99 82.05
C PHE A 137 4.28 -28.55 82.95
N GLU A 138 5.49 -28.74 82.41
CA GLU A 138 6.60 -29.27 83.19
C GLU A 138 6.91 -28.34 84.37
N SER A 139 6.88 -27.01 84.22
CA SER A 139 7.21 -26.08 85.31
C SER A 139 6.41 -26.35 86.59
N VAL A 140 5.15 -26.78 86.44
CA VAL A 140 4.25 -27.05 87.56
C VAL A 140 4.18 -28.53 87.96
N ARG A 141 4.55 -29.43 87.05
CA ARG A 141 4.56 -30.88 87.29
C ARG A 141 5.48 -31.25 88.45
N GLY A 142 4.97 -32.05 89.39
CA GLY A 142 5.73 -32.56 90.52
C GLY A 142 5.93 -31.58 91.67
N ILE A 143 5.39 -30.36 91.59
CA ILE A 143 5.35 -29.48 92.76
C ILE A 143 4.04 -29.73 93.53
N GLY A 144 4.14 -29.96 94.85
CA GLY A 144 2.98 -30.13 95.71
C GLY A 144 2.04 -28.92 95.66
N GLY A 145 0.74 -29.16 95.47
CA GLY A 145 -0.30 -28.14 95.36
C GLY A 145 -1.40 -28.53 94.38
N ASN A 146 -2.53 -27.83 94.43
CA ASN A 146 -3.64 -28.07 93.52
C ASN A 146 -3.46 -27.19 92.26
N PHE A 147 -3.11 -27.83 91.14
CA PHE A 147 -2.88 -27.17 89.85
C PHE A 147 -3.88 -27.63 88.79
N THR A 148 -4.30 -26.71 87.92
CA THR A 148 -4.97 -27.04 86.66
C THR A 148 -3.95 -27.05 85.54
N PHE A 149 -3.86 -28.17 84.86
CA PHE A 149 -2.79 -28.44 83.89
C PHE A 149 -3.17 -28.18 82.44
N GLY A 150 -4.44 -27.87 82.10
CA GLY A 150 -4.83 -27.59 80.72
C GLY A 150 -4.44 -28.72 79.77
N HIS A 151 -3.75 -28.39 78.68
CA HIS A 151 -3.07 -29.35 77.81
C HIS A 151 -1.89 -30.04 78.51
N LYS A 152 -1.97 -31.36 78.66
CA LYS A 152 -0.99 -32.16 79.40
C LYS A 152 0.10 -32.73 78.49
N ASN A 153 1.24 -33.10 79.08
CA ASN A 153 2.24 -33.92 78.40
C ASN A 153 1.85 -35.40 78.54
N VAL A 154 1.71 -36.11 77.41
CA VAL A 154 1.28 -37.52 77.35
C VAL A 154 2.43 -38.39 76.81
N ALA A 155 2.70 -39.51 77.47
CA ALA A 155 3.69 -40.48 77.02
C ALA A 155 3.10 -41.41 75.94
N ARG A 156 3.73 -41.47 74.77
CA ARG A 156 3.41 -42.42 73.69
C ARG A 156 4.65 -43.23 73.29
N ASP A 157 4.45 -44.30 72.53
CA ASP A 157 5.52 -45.21 72.08
C ASP A 157 6.59 -44.52 71.22
N SER A 158 6.27 -43.37 70.60
CA SER A 158 7.17 -42.52 69.82
C SER A 158 7.83 -41.39 70.62
N GLY A 159 7.60 -41.30 71.93
CA GLY A 159 8.05 -40.22 72.81
C GLY A 159 6.91 -39.50 73.52
N ASN A 160 7.23 -38.57 74.42
CA ASN A 160 6.21 -37.72 75.05
C ASN A 160 5.79 -36.61 74.08
N ILE A 161 4.52 -36.58 73.69
CA ILE A 161 3.89 -35.52 72.89
C ILE A 161 3.02 -34.67 73.82
N THR A 162 2.87 -33.37 73.54
CA THR A 162 1.90 -32.54 74.28
C THR A 162 0.51 -32.67 73.67
N GLU A 163 -0.56 -32.70 74.49
CA GLU A 163 -1.94 -32.57 73.98
C GLU A 163 -2.07 -31.31 73.10
N ALA A 164 -1.27 -30.27 73.35
CA ALA A 164 -1.22 -29.05 72.56
C ALA A 164 -0.66 -29.26 71.15
N GLU A 165 0.30 -30.17 70.97
CA GLU A 165 0.83 -30.53 69.66
C GLU A 165 -0.17 -31.34 68.84
N GLU A 166 -0.87 -32.29 69.47
CA GLU A 166 -1.96 -33.03 68.83
C GLU A 166 -3.07 -32.07 68.39
N THR A 167 -3.51 -31.20 69.31
CA THR A 167 -4.53 -30.18 69.03
C THR A 167 -4.06 -29.24 67.90
N PHE A 168 -2.81 -28.76 67.94
CA PHE A 168 -2.28 -27.90 66.88
C PHE A 168 -2.29 -28.61 65.52
N ASN A 169 -1.88 -29.88 65.47
CA ASN A 169 -1.87 -30.66 64.24
C ASN A 169 -3.29 -30.91 63.71
N GLU A 170 -4.24 -31.20 64.59
CA GLU A 170 -5.66 -31.29 64.25
C GLU A 170 -6.18 -29.97 63.66
N LEU A 171 -5.87 -28.82 64.29
CA LEU A 171 -6.29 -27.50 63.83
C LEU A 171 -5.66 -27.11 62.48
N VAL A 172 -4.42 -27.52 62.19
CA VAL A 172 -3.80 -27.31 60.88
C VAL A 172 -4.47 -28.18 59.80
N ASN A 173 -4.90 -29.39 60.15
CA ASN A 173 -5.57 -30.30 59.21
C ASN A 173 -7.06 -29.96 59.02
N ASN A 174 -7.72 -29.44 60.05
CA ASN A 174 -9.13 -29.06 60.06
C ASN A 174 -9.32 -27.72 60.78
N PHE A 175 -9.12 -26.61 60.06
CA PHE A 175 -9.20 -25.28 60.66
C PHE A 175 -10.65 -24.81 60.95
N ASP A 176 -11.67 -25.55 60.51
CA ASP A 176 -13.07 -25.20 60.73
C ASP A 176 -13.43 -25.16 62.22
N ASP A 177 -12.73 -25.94 63.05
CA ASP A 177 -12.89 -25.94 64.50
C ASP A 177 -12.50 -24.58 65.13
N CYS A 178 -11.55 -23.85 64.52
CA CYS A 178 -11.20 -22.50 64.92
C CYS A 178 -12.20 -21.44 64.41
N LYS A 179 -12.94 -21.74 63.34
CA LYS A 179 -14.03 -20.87 62.84
C LYS A 179 -15.29 -20.99 63.70
N GLY A 180 -15.60 -22.20 64.17
CA GLY A 180 -16.78 -22.50 64.98
C GLY A 180 -16.65 -22.14 66.46
N ALA A 181 -15.45 -22.24 67.06
CA ALA A 181 -15.21 -21.92 68.47
C ALA A 181 -15.43 -20.45 68.85
N LEU A 182 -15.61 -19.57 67.86
CA LEU A 182 -15.92 -18.15 68.00
C LEU A 182 -17.43 -17.86 68.12
N LYS A 183 -18.29 -18.81 67.75
CA LYS A 183 -19.74 -18.68 67.98
C LYS A 183 -20.06 -19.22 69.37
N THR A 184 -20.35 -18.32 70.30
CA THR A 184 -21.00 -18.69 71.56
C THR A 184 -22.28 -19.46 71.23
N SER A 185 -22.37 -20.68 71.73
CA SER A 185 -23.59 -21.48 71.68
C SER A 185 -24.64 -20.82 72.59
N ASP A 186 -25.36 -19.84 72.07
CA ASP A 186 -26.74 -19.50 72.45
C ASP A 186 -27.23 -18.37 71.53
N GLY A 187 -27.98 -18.74 70.50
CA GLY A 187 -28.56 -17.80 69.54
C GLY A 187 -28.98 -18.52 68.26
N SER A 188 -30.17 -19.11 68.28
CA SER A 188 -30.90 -19.47 67.06
C SER A 188 -31.13 -18.19 66.25
N ASP A 189 -30.50 -18.06 65.08
CA ASP A 189 -31.06 -17.21 64.04
C ASP A 189 -30.68 -17.72 62.64
N ASP A 190 -31.72 -17.99 61.86
CA ASP A 190 -31.69 -18.36 60.45
C ASP A 190 -31.46 -17.09 59.63
N GLY A 191 -30.32 -16.98 58.95
CA GLY A 191 -30.02 -15.83 58.09
C GLY A 191 -29.06 -16.19 56.96
N SER A 192 -29.56 -16.08 55.74
CA SER A 192 -28.93 -16.38 54.46
C SER A 192 -27.54 -15.76 54.27
N GLY A 193 -26.66 -16.50 53.58
CA GLY A 193 -25.35 -16.03 53.18
C GLY A 193 -25.42 -14.89 52.17
N ASP A 194 -24.92 -13.73 52.58
CA ASP A 194 -24.40 -12.72 51.68
C ASP A 194 -22.88 -12.64 51.86
N GLU A 195 -22.21 -12.74 50.72
CA GLU A 195 -20.77 -12.66 50.52
C GLU A 195 -20.36 -11.19 50.75
N ILE A 196 -19.70 -10.91 51.88
CA ILE A 196 -19.28 -9.54 52.22
C ILE A 196 -18.10 -9.16 51.32
N TYR A 197 -18.39 -8.34 50.30
CA TYR A 197 -17.41 -7.53 49.59
C TYR A 197 -16.85 -6.50 50.58
N TYR A 198 -15.52 -6.39 50.67
CA TYR A 198 -14.89 -5.30 51.41
C TYR A 198 -15.15 -4.00 50.64
N ASP A 199 -15.98 -3.11 51.20
CA ASP A 199 -16.09 -1.71 50.76
C ASP A 199 -14.81 -0.98 51.19
N ASP A 200 -14.07 -0.47 50.21
CA ASP A 200 -12.75 0.19 50.32
C ASP A 200 -12.81 1.65 50.82
N ASP A 201 -13.94 2.12 51.36
CA ASP A 201 -14.18 3.57 51.57
C ASP A 201 -14.17 4.04 53.04
N LEU A 202 -13.39 3.41 53.93
CA LEU A 202 -13.14 3.95 55.27
C LEU A 202 -11.65 4.08 55.59
N GLU A 203 -10.97 4.93 54.80
CA GLU A 203 -9.82 5.70 55.30
C GLU A 203 -10.32 6.76 56.29
N GLU A 204 -10.66 6.34 57.51
CA GLU A 204 -10.53 7.25 58.67
C GLU A 204 -9.18 6.99 59.30
N ASP A 205 -8.29 7.98 59.18
CA ASP A 205 -7.02 8.14 59.89
C ASP A 205 -7.24 8.05 61.41
N MET A 206 -7.46 6.85 61.94
CA MET A 206 -7.16 6.53 63.33
C MET A 206 -5.66 6.30 63.41
N GLU A 207 -4.90 7.40 63.47
CA GLU A 207 -3.69 7.44 64.29
C GLU A 207 -4.13 7.17 65.74
N GLU A 208 -4.44 5.91 66.08
CA GLU A 208 -4.32 5.40 67.45
C GLU A 208 -2.83 5.56 67.80
N THR A 209 -2.49 6.76 68.27
CA THR A 209 -1.21 7.00 68.94
C THR A 209 -1.06 5.92 70.00
N GLU A 210 -0.06 5.06 69.82
CA GLU A 210 0.38 4.01 70.74
C GLU A 210 0.90 4.62 72.06
N THR A 211 0.08 5.45 72.71
CA THR A 211 0.19 5.66 74.14
C THR A 211 -0.38 4.41 74.79
N GLU A 212 0.42 3.34 74.79
CA GLU A 212 0.44 2.34 75.87
C GLU A 212 0.73 3.11 77.17
N THR A 213 -0.23 3.89 77.62
CA THR A 213 -0.37 4.15 79.04
C THR A 213 -0.87 2.83 79.61
N ASP A 214 -0.14 2.31 80.59
CA ASP A 214 -0.53 1.19 81.44
C ASP A 214 -1.85 1.53 82.16
N GLU A 215 -2.96 1.65 81.44
CA GLU A 215 -4.30 1.50 81.98
C GLU A 215 -4.46 0.03 82.36
N LEU A 216 -3.84 -0.30 83.48
CA LEU A 216 -4.33 -1.19 84.52
C LEU A 216 -5.73 -0.71 84.95
N ASP A 217 -6.69 -0.68 84.03
CA ASP A 217 -8.09 -0.46 84.37
C ASP A 217 -8.83 -1.80 84.40
N ASN A 218 -9.63 -1.93 85.45
CA ASN A 218 -10.25 -3.14 85.97
C ASN A 218 -11.37 -3.71 85.07
N GLY A 219 -11.25 -3.55 83.75
CA GLY A 219 -12.13 -4.15 82.78
C GLY A 219 -12.14 -5.67 82.97
N ILE A 220 -13.30 -6.22 83.35
CA ILE A 220 -13.54 -7.65 83.40
C ILE A 220 -13.37 -8.17 81.96
N TYR A 221 -12.16 -8.62 81.62
CA TYR A 221 -11.88 -9.24 80.33
C TYR A 221 -12.71 -10.52 80.26
N VAL A 222 -13.86 -10.43 79.59
CA VAL A 222 -14.67 -11.60 79.29
C VAL A 222 -13.85 -12.46 78.34
N ASN A 223 -13.72 -13.76 78.63
CA ASN A 223 -13.16 -14.75 77.69
C ASN A 223 -14.12 -14.99 76.51
N ASP A 224 -14.84 -13.93 76.12
CA ASP A 224 -15.77 -13.90 75.02
C ASP A 224 -14.94 -13.77 73.76
N ALA A 225 -15.11 -14.77 72.91
CA ALA A 225 -14.46 -14.82 71.61
C ALA A 225 -15.18 -13.88 70.62
N SER A 226 -16.28 -13.23 71.01
CA SER A 226 -17.06 -12.29 70.19
C SER A 226 -16.27 -11.11 69.61
N ALA A 227 -15.16 -10.70 70.26
CA ALA A 227 -14.31 -9.61 69.80
C ALA A 227 -13.13 -10.05 68.89
N ASP A 228 -12.96 -11.35 68.66
CA ASP A 228 -11.92 -11.86 67.76
C ASP A 228 -12.39 -11.76 66.31
N GLN A 229 -11.44 -11.43 65.43
CA GLN A 229 -11.75 -11.43 64.01
C GLN A 229 -12.01 -12.84 63.49
N PRO A 230 -13.02 -13.04 62.63
CA PRO A 230 -13.19 -14.27 61.87
C PRO A 230 -11.91 -14.60 61.11
N LEU A 231 -11.35 -15.76 61.38
CA LEU A 231 -10.12 -16.21 60.74
C LEU A 231 -10.47 -16.94 59.44
N HIS A 232 -10.13 -16.32 58.32
CA HIS A 232 -10.20 -16.96 57.01
C HIS A 232 -8.77 -17.24 56.53
N LEU A 233 -8.57 -18.42 55.93
CA LEU A 233 -7.37 -18.71 55.16
C LEU A 233 -7.67 -18.29 53.72
N GLN A 234 -6.88 -17.38 53.18
CA GLN A 234 -7.03 -17.02 51.77
C GLN A 234 -6.43 -18.10 50.86
N ASP A 235 -7.04 -18.30 49.70
CA ASP A 235 -6.52 -19.22 48.68
C ASP A 235 -5.14 -18.74 48.23
N GLY A 236 -4.11 -19.59 48.40
CA GLY A 236 -2.75 -19.29 47.96
C GLY A 236 -2.67 -19.00 46.45
N LYS A 237 -3.60 -19.53 45.66
CA LYS A 237 -3.73 -19.24 44.23
C LYS A 237 -4.06 -17.77 43.96
N TYR A 238 -4.80 -17.13 44.86
CA TYR A 238 -5.13 -15.70 44.77
C TYR A 238 -3.89 -14.82 44.94
N ILE A 239 -2.99 -15.15 45.88
CA ILE A 239 -1.71 -14.46 46.12
C ILE A 239 -0.75 -14.64 44.94
N GLU A 240 -0.72 -15.85 44.37
CA GLU A 240 0.07 -16.16 43.17
C GLU A 240 -0.36 -15.29 41.97
N THR A 241 -1.65 -14.96 41.88
CA THR A 241 -2.26 -14.19 40.78
C THR A 241 -2.47 -12.71 41.06
N TYR A 242 -2.26 -12.23 42.29
CA TYR A 242 -2.57 -10.85 42.68
C TYR A 242 -1.74 -9.87 41.85
N GLN A 243 -2.39 -8.91 41.18
CA GLN A 243 -1.72 -8.06 40.19
C GLN A 243 -0.85 -6.97 40.82
N ASN A 244 -1.13 -6.57 42.06
CA ASN A 244 -0.39 -5.53 42.76
C ASN A 244 0.32 -6.06 44.03
N LEU A 245 1.65 -6.04 44.02
CA LEU A 245 2.47 -6.45 45.16
C LEU A 245 2.41 -5.46 46.33
N SER A 246 2.10 -4.18 46.07
CA SER A 246 1.99 -3.15 47.11
C SER A 246 0.72 -3.34 47.95
N ASP A 247 -0.43 -3.58 47.31
CA ASP A 247 -1.68 -3.90 48.01
C ASP A 247 -1.53 -5.17 48.86
N LEU A 248 -0.77 -6.16 48.39
CA LEU A 248 -0.49 -7.38 49.15
C LEU A 248 0.31 -7.08 50.43
N GLU A 249 1.29 -6.16 50.39
CA GLU A 249 2.07 -5.76 51.57
C GLU A 249 1.17 -5.13 52.63
N VAL A 250 0.39 -4.12 52.23
CA VAL A 250 -0.48 -3.36 53.14
C VAL A 250 -1.55 -4.28 53.74
N ASN A 251 -2.27 -5.02 52.88
CA ASN A 251 -3.38 -5.88 53.32
C ASN A 251 -2.90 -6.99 54.27
N ARG A 252 -1.75 -7.63 53.99
CA ARG A 252 -1.24 -8.72 54.84
C ARG A 252 -0.64 -8.23 56.14
N THR A 253 0.16 -7.17 56.10
CA THR A 253 0.80 -6.65 57.32
C THR A 253 -0.24 -6.13 58.32
N HIS A 254 -1.31 -5.50 57.82
CA HIS A 254 -2.43 -5.05 58.65
C HIS A 254 -3.22 -6.23 59.23
N LEU A 255 -3.57 -7.23 58.39
CA LEU A 255 -4.27 -8.43 58.85
C LEU A 255 -3.47 -9.20 59.91
N TRP A 256 -2.16 -9.39 59.70
CA TRP A 256 -1.30 -10.08 60.66
C TRP A 256 -1.16 -9.32 61.98
N ALA A 257 -1.07 -7.99 61.94
CA ALA A 257 -1.06 -7.16 63.14
C ALA A 257 -2.35 -7.30 63.95
N LYS A 258 -3.50 -7.30 63.26
CA LYS A 258 -4.82 -7.45 63.88
C LYS A 258 -4.98 -8.82 64.53
N VAL A 259 -4.61 -9.91 63.84
CA VAL A 259 -4.67 -11.26 64.42
C VAL A 259 -3.64 -11.45 65.55
N ALA A 260 -2.52 -10.73 65.54
CA ALA A 260 -1.56 -10.75 66.64
C ALA A 260 -2.14 -10.09 67.90
N LYS A 261 -2.87 -8.98 67.75
CA LYS A 261 -3.63 -8.34 68.84
C LYS A 261 -4.64 -9.31 69.45
N ASP A 262 -5.35 -10.08 68.63
CA ASP A 262 -6.26 -11.16 69.09
C ASP A 262 -5.50 -12.29 69.81
N ALA A 263 -4.36 -12.72 69.28
CA ALA A 263 -3.52 -13.73 69.93
C ALA A 263 -3.05 -13.26 71.30
N TRP A 264 -2.69 -11.98 71.45
CA TRP A 264 -2.31 -11.41 72.74
C TRP A 264 -3.48 -11.39 73.73
N ARG A 265 -4.69 -11.07 73.25
CA ARG A 265 -5.91 -11.16 74.08
C ARG A 265 -6.15 -12.60 74.55
N ALA A 266 -6.01 -13.59 73.67
CA ALA A 266 -6.14 -15.01 74.01
C ALA A 266 -5.07 -15.46 75.03
N ILE A 267 -3.81 -15.07 74.82
CA ILE A 267 -2.69 -15.38 75.72
C ILE A 267 -2.92 -14.75 77.11
N ARG A 268 -3.40 -13.50 77.15
CA ARG A 268 -3.74 -12.81 78.41
C ARG A 268 -4.91 -13.49 79.13
N ALA A 269 -5.90 -14.00 78.41
CA ALA A 269 -7.05 -14.73 78.97
C ALA A 269 -6.66 -16.06 79.64
N MET A 270 -5.47 -16.61 79.36
CA MET A 270 -4.92 -17.76 80.09
C MET A 270 -4.38 -17.37 81.49
N ASN A 271 -4.22 -16.08 81.79
CA ASN A 271 -3.73 -15.57 83.09
C ASN A 271 -4.83 -15.53 84.17
N VAL A 272 -5.48 -16.66 84.43
CA VAL A 272 -6.63 -16.77 85.33
C VAL A 272 -6.34 -17.68 86.52
N SER A 273 -7.06 -17.53 87.62
CA SER A 273 -7.16 -18.64 88.58
C SER A 273 -8.14 -19.67 88.04
N THR A 274 -7.98 -20.92 88.44
CA THR A 274 -8.94 -21.97 88.09
C THR A 274 -9.60 -22.51 89.35
N PHE A 275 -10.73 -23.18 89.22
CA PHE A 275 -11.30 -23.98 90.28
C PHE A 275 -11.86 -25.29 89.73
N PHE A 276 -11.89 -26.31 90.58
CA PHE A 276 -12.64 -27.53 90.32
C PHE A 276 -13.50 -27.88 91.53
N PHE A 277 -14.54 -28.67 91.29
CA PHE A 277 -15.49 -29.08 92.31
C PHE A 277 -15.10 -30.46 92.83
N GLN A 278 -14.67 -30.53 94.09
CA GLN A 278 -14.29 -31.78 94.75
C GLN A 278 -15.03 -31.89 96.08
N ASP A 279 -15.70 -33.02 96.32
CA ASP A 279 -16.42 -33.29 97.57
C ASP A 279 -17.35 -32.15 98.01
N LYS A 280 -18.10 -31.58 97.06
CA LYS A 280 -19.02 -30.43 97.26
C LYS A 280 -18.35 -29.12 97.70
N ARG A 281 -17.03 -29.00 97.55
CA ARG A 281 -16.27 -27.78 97.86
C ARG A 281 -15.58 -27.24 96.61
N PHE A 282 -15.54 -25.91 96.51
CA PHE A 282 -14.75 -25.19 95.51
C PHE A 282 -13.29 -25.20 95.94
N VAL A 283 -12.44 -25.86 95.17
CA VAL A 283 -10.99 -25.84 95.36
C VAL A 283 -10.41 -24.88 94.34
N VAL A 284 -9.95 -23.72 94.80
CA VAL A 284 -9.22 -22.78 93.94
C VAL A 284 -7.83 -23.35 93.66
N THR A 285 -7.49 -23.40 92.38
CA THR A 285 -6.22 -23.90 91.87
C THR A 285 -5.44 -22.81 91.17
N GLN A 286 -4.13 -22.94 91.20
CA GLN A 286 -3.27 -22.21 90.28
C GLN A 286 -3.26 -22.92 88.92
N ASN A 287 -3.14 -22.18 87.83
CA ASN A 287 -2.97 -22.78 86.51
C ASN A 287 -1.49 -22.73 86.09
N MET A 288 -1.11 -23.55 85.12
CA MET A 288 0.28 -23.65 84.68
C MET A 288 0.87 -22.38 84.04
N TRP A 289 0.03 -21.53 83.46
CA TRP A 289 0.43 -20.26 82.82
C TRP A 289 0.61 -19.11 83.82
N ARG A 290 -0.15 -19.11 84.91
CA ARG A 290 -0.14 -18.06 85.95
C ARG A 290 0.98 -18.25 86.99
N ARG A 291 1.58 -19.43 87.06
CA ARG A 291 2.66 -19.68 88.02
C ARG A 291 3.89 -18.83 87.66
N ASN A 292 4.62 -18.40 88.71
CA ASN A 292 5.89 -17.66 88.60
C ASN A 292 6.79 -18.17 87.46
N PHE A 293 7.59 -17.26 86.92
CA PHE A 293 8.62 -17.43 85.88
C PHE A 293 9.07 -18.85 85.53
N ILE A 294 9.19 -19.16 84.23
CA ILE A 294 9.80 -20.42 83.76
C ILE A 294 11.28 -20.43 84.16
N ASN A 295 11.58 -21.10 85.28
CA ASN A 295 12.96 -21.27 85.75
C ASN A 295 13.54 -22.56 85.16
N LEU A 296 14.13 -22.45 83.96
CA LEU A 296 14.69 -23.59 83.25
C LEU A 296 15.82 -24.26 84.06
N THR A 297 16.63 -23.51 84.82
CA THR A 297 17.65 -24.07 85.72
C THR A 297 17.02 -24.96 86.80
N ALA A 298 15.93 -24.52 87.43
CA ALA A 298 15.21 -25.32 88.42
C ALA A 298 14.51 -26.55 87.79
N LEU A 299 13.97 -26.39 86.59
CA LEU A 299 13.37 -27.48 85.81
C LEU A 299 14.36 -28.59 85.49
N VAL A 300 15.58 -28.23 85.06
CA VAL A 300 16.66 -29.19 84.83
C VAL A 300 17.04 -29.86 86.15
N ALA A 301 17.25 -29.10 87.23
CA ALA A 301 17.60 -29.66 88.53
C ALA A 301 16.57 -30.65 89.07
N ARG A 302 15.28 -30.38 88.84
CA ARG A 302 14.18 -31.24 89.29
C ARG A 302 14.01 -32.47 88.42
N ASN A 303 14.03 -32.29 87.10
CA ASN A 303 13.73 -33.39 86.17
C ASN A 303 14.98 -34.24 85.87
N CYS A 304 16.18 -33.70 86.01
CA CYS A 304 17.46 -34.37 85.77
C CYS A 304 18.33 -34.40 87.06
N PRO A 305 18.12 -35.36 87.98
CA PRO A 305 18.86 -35.41 89.25
C PRO A 305 20.37 -35.69 89.07
N ASN A 306 21.16 -35.27 90.06
CA ASN A 306 22.61 -35.48 90.10
C ASN A 306 22.99 -36.96 90.28
N THR A 307 24.19 -37.28 89.81
CA THR A 307 24.89 -38.57 89.80
C THR A 307 24.68 -39.44 91.05
N GLY A 308 24.23 -40.69 90.85
CA GLY A 308 24.17 -41.74 91.87
C GLY A 308 22.78 -42.37 92.03
N ASP A 309 21.74 -41.61 91.77
CA ASP A 309 20.37 -42.10 91.79
C ASP A 309 19.96 -42.56 90.39
N SER A 310 19.71 -43.86 90.22
CA SER A 310 19.00 -44.35 89.03
C SER A 310 17.70 -43.55 88.91
N VAL A 311 17.44 -42.91 87.76
CA VAL A 311 16.15 -42.26 87.49
C VAL A 311 15.07 -43.34 87.58
N LYS A 312 14.36 -43.40 88.72
CA LYS A 312 13.35 -44.43 88.98
C LYS A 312 12.07 -44.04 88.26
N GLY A 313 11.94 -44.51 87.03
CA GLY A 313 10.70 -44.43 86.25
C GLY A 313 10.89 -43.81 84.87
N ARG A 314 10.31 -44.47 83.85
CA ARG A 314 10.31 -44.06 82.44
C ARG A 314 9.92 -42.59 82.26
N THR A 315 8.88 -42.15 82.96
CA THR A 315 8.36 -40.78 82.92
C THR A 315 9.33 -39.68 83.36
N GLN A 316 10.22 -39.93 84.34
CA GLN A 316 11.19 -38.92 84.77
C GLN A 316 12.40 -38.87 83.82
N ALA A 317 12.81 -40.03 83.28
CA ALA A 317 13.87 -40.10 82.28
C ALA A 317 13.45 -39.36 80.99
N ASP A 318 12.21 -39.54 80.56
CA ASP A 318 11.65 -38.87 79.38
C ASP A 318 11.49 -37.35 79.63
N ALA A 319 11.07 -36.94 80.83
CA ALA A 319 10.98 -35.51 81.19
C ALA A 319 12.36 -34.85 81.20
N CYS A 320 13.39 -35.53 81.73
CA CYS A 320 14.77 -35.07 81.67
C CYS A 320 15.27 -34.98 80.22
N TYR A 321 14.98 -36.00 79.40
CA TYR A 321 15.36 -36.03 77.99
C TYR A 321 14.76 -34.85 77.22
N ASN A 322 13.47 -34.56 77.41
CA ASN A 322 12.82 -33.44 76.75
C ASN A 322 13.34 -32.08 77.21
N VAL A 323 13.57 -31.89 78.52
CA VAL A 323 14.21 -30.65 79.01
C VAL A 323 15.63 -30.51 78.47
N ARG A 324 16.38 -31.61 78.35
CA ARG A 324 17.70 -31.63 77.67
C ARG A 324 17.58 -31.27 76.20
N SER A 325 16.58 -31.81 75.48
CA SER A 325 16.35 -31.50 74.07
C SER A 325 16.11 -29.99 73.83
N VAL A 326 15.44 -29.32 74.77
CA VAL A 326 15.24 -27.86 74.75
C VAL A 326 16.56 -27.11 74.92
N ILE A 327 17.44 -27.56 75.82
CA ILE A 327 18.78 -26.96 76.04
C ILE A 327 19.71 -27.23 74.86
N CYS A 328 19.71 -28.46 74.36
CA CYS A 328 20.47 -28.89 73.20
C CYS A 328 20.04 -28.13 71.94
N GLY A 329 18.73 -27.93 71.76
CA GLY A 329 18.19 -27.14 70.66
C GLY A 329 18.60 -25.67 70.74
N ALA A 330 18.82 -25.13 71.94
CA ALA A 330 19.27 -23.76 72.14
C ALA A 330 20.80 -23.58 71.96
N GLY A 331 21.58 -24.67 71.92
CA GLY A 331 23.05 -24.63 71.82
C GLY A 331 23.61 -24.75 70.39
N ARG A 332 24.73 -24.07 70.13
CA ARG A 332 25.42 -23.99 68.83
C ARG A 332 26.17 -25.26 68.38
N LYS A 333 26.09 -26.41 69.06
CA LYS A 333 26.90 -27.62 68.72
C LYS A 333 26.14 -28.92 68.46
N SER A 334 24.80 -28.95 68.54
CA SER A 334 24.01 -30.16 68.23
C SER A 334 23.94 -30.47 66.73
N GLU A 335 24.89 -31.21 66.15
CA GLU A 335 24.78 -31.73 64.77
C GLU A 335 23.74 -32.86 64.76
N GLY A 336 22.58 -32.64 64.11
CA GLY A 336 21.51 -33.65 63.99
C GLY A 336 20.10 -33.20 64.37
N ASN A 337 19.91 -31.98 64.86
CA ASN A 337 18.57 -31.44 65.12
C ASN A 337 18.03 -30.71 63.87
N GLU A 338 16.92 -31.19 63.31
CA GLU A 338 16.24 -30.59 62.14
C GLU A 338 15.94 -29.10 62.35
N ILE A 339 15.51 -28.72 63.56
CA ILE A 339 15.20 -27.33 63.92
C ILE A 339 16.47 -26.47 63.88
N ARG A 340 17.64 -27.04 64.20
CA ARG A 340 18.91 -26.30 64.11
C ARG A 340 19.33 -26.08 62.66
N GLN A 341 19.16 -27.07 61.79
CA GLN A 341 19.42 -26.89 60.36
C GLN A 341 18.51 -25.80 59.79
N VAL A 342 17.25 -25.79 60.20
CA VAL A 342 16.30 -24.72 59.88
C VAL A 342 16.76 -23.37 60.44
N LEU A 343 17.22 -23.28 61.69
CA LEU A 343 17.74 -22.02 62.28
C LEU A 343 18.98 -21.48 61.55
N LEU A 344 19.85 -22.34 61.02
CA LEU A 344 21.03 -21.92 60.25
C LEU A 344 20.64 -21.20 58.94
N THR A 345 19.50 -21.56 58.34
CA THR A 345 19.00 -20.88 57.13
C THR A 345 18.49 -19.45 57.39
N ILE A 346 18.16 -19.11 58.64
CA ILE A 346 17.52 -17.83 58.98
C ILE A 346 18.52 -16.67 59.04
N SER A 347 19.83 -16.93 59.11
CA SER A 347 20.95 -15.95 59.13
C SER A 347 20.75 -14.71 60.05
N ASN A 348 19.86 -14.82 61.04
CA ASN A 348 19.58 -13.78 62.04
C ASN A 348 19.68 -14.40 63.44
N SER A 349 20.83 -14.19 64.09
CA SER A 349 21.14 -14.76 65.40
C SER A 349 20.26 -14.18 66.52
N THR A 350 19.82 -12.92 66.39
CA THR A 350 18.90 -12.27 67.33
C THR A 350 17.53 -12.92 67.28
N PHE A 351 16.97 -13.12 66.08
CA PHE A 351 15.71 -13.84 65.90
C PHE A 351 15.81 -15.27 66.46
N ALA A 352 16.86 -16.02 66.08
CA ALA A 352 17.08 -17.39 66.54
C ALA A 352 17.11 -17.48 68.08
N SER A 353 17.83 -16.55 68.73
CA SER A 353 17.88 -16.45 70.20
C SER A 353 16.51 -16.10 70.79
N ASN A 354 15.77 -15.18 70.17
CA ASN A 354 14.49 -14.69 70.68
C ASN A 354 13.30 -15.61 70.41
N ILE A 355 13.35 -16.46 69.39
CA ILE A 355 12.29 -17.43 69.08
C ILE A 355 12.55 -18.78 69.75
N TRP A 356 13.82 -19.17 69.89
CA TRP A 356 14.19 -20.50 70.35
C TRP A 356 14.85 -20.52 71.74
N GLY A 357 15.43 -19.41 72.22
CA GLY A 357 16.13 -19.36 73.51
C GLY A 357 15.24 -18.93 74.68
N TYR A 358 15.64 -19.32 75.89
CA TYR A 358 15.19 -18.73 77.17
C TYR A 358 16.25 -17.77 77.76
N HIS A 359 17.07 -17.19 76.88
CA HIS A 359 18.21 -16.30 77.21
C HIS A 359 19.17 -16.84 78.28
N CYS A 360 19.39 -18.15 78.29
CA CYS A 360 20.30 -18.78 79.24
C CYS A 360 21.78 -18.47 78.96
N ASN A 361 22.58 -18.40 80.01
CA ASN A 361 24.03 -18.27 79.92
C ASN A 361 24.69 -19.64 79.75
N ASN A 362 25.82 -19.68 79.04
CA ASN A 362 26.64 -20.89 78.84
C ASN A 362 25.90 -22.07 78.16
N VAL A 363 24.86 -21.82 77.37
CA VAL A 363 24.10 -22.86 76.64
C VAL A 363 24.99 -23.67 75.71
N ASP A 364 25.96 -23.02 75.06
CA ASP A 364 26.90 -23.69 74.17
C ASP A 364 27.84 -24.65 74.92
N GLU A 365 28.31 -24.25 76.10
CA GLU A 365 29.11 -25.13 76.97
C GLU A 365 28.25 -26.26 77.53
N ALA A 366 27.00 -25.96 77.89
CA ALA A 366 26.06 -26.92 78.43
C ALA A 366 25.66 -27.99 77.42
N SER A 367 25.26 -27.57 76.21
CA SER A 367 24.93 -28.45 75.09
C SER A 367 26.14 -29.28 74.62
N ALA A 368 27.35 -28.71 74.57
CA ALA A 368 28.55 -29.43 74.13
C ALA A 368 28.95 -30.59 75.07
N LYS A 369 28.64 -30.48 76.37
CA LYS A 369 28.97 -31.48 77.38
C LYS A 369 27.83 -32.47 77.65
N MET A 370 26.62 -32.19 77.13
CA MET A 370 25.51 -33.15 77.07
C MET A 370 25.76 -34.09 75.89
N SER A 371 26.39 -35.24 76.15
CA SER A 371 26.79 -36.24 75.12
C SER A 371 25.61 -36.87 74.35
N VAL A 372 24.36 -36.59 74.73
CA VAL A 372 23.14 -37.14 74.12
C VAL A 372 22.15 -36.00 73.84
N CYS A 373 22.39 -35.26 72.76
CA CYS A 373 21.41 -34.36 72.16
C CYS A 373 20.62 -35.04 71.01
N THR A 374 20.99 -36.28 70.65
CA THR A 374 20.30 -37.11 69.67
C THR A 374 19.30 -38.05 70.36
N VAL A 375 18.16 -38.29 69.70
CA VAL A 375 17.15 -39.27 70.14
C VAL A 375 17.84 -40.63 70.33
N PRO A 376 17.73 -41.28 71.50
CA PRO A 376 18.09 -42.68 71.60
C PRO A 376 17.16 -43.42 70.64
N GLY A 377 17.71 -43.93 69.53
CA GLY A 377 16.95 -44.85 68.68
C GLY A 377 16.36 -45.94 69.57
N ALA A 378 15.07 -46.21 69.41
CA ALA A 378 14.35 -47.21 70.17
C ALA A 378 15.11 -48.55 70.10
N GLY A 379 15.84 -48.90 71.15
CA GLY A 379 16.68 -50.11 71.18
C GLY A 379 18.00 -50.03 71.93
N HIS A 380 18.41 -48.89 72.48
CA HIS A 380 19.58 -48.86 73.38
C HIS A 380 19.17 -48.96 74.85
N GLU A 381 19.19 -50.18 75.39
CA GLU A 381 19.15 -50.49 76.83
C GLU A 381 20.49 -50.18 77.54
N GLY A 382 21.41 -49.46 76.88
CA GLY A 382 22.64 -48.98 77.49
C GLY A 382 22.34 -47.79 78.38
N GLY A 383 22.54 -47.95 79.71
CA GLY A 383 22.36 -46.88 80.68
C GLY A 383 23.03 -45.58 80.24
N VAL A 384 22.25 -44.52 80.10
CA VAL A 384 22.74 -43.18 79.78
C VAL A 384 23.72 -42.78 80.88
N ASP A 385 25.00 -42.57 80.53
CA ASP A 385 26.01 -42.16 81.50
C ASP A 385 25.71 -40.72 81.96
N VAL A 386 25.06 -40.61 83.12
CA VAL A 386 24.65 -39.32 83.74
C VAL A 386 25.83 -38.66 84.48
N THR A 387 27.03 -39.28 84.51
CA THR A 387 28.16 -38.80 85.33
C THR A 387 28.72 -37.44 84.94
N SER A 388 28.54 -37.02 83.68
CA SER A 388 29.04 -35.73 83.15
C SER A 388 28.25 -34.49 83.62
N MET A 389 26.99 -34.62 84.05
CA MET A 389 26.08 -33.47 84.02
C MET A 389 26.18 -32.52 85.22
N SER A 390 26.59 -33.00 86.39
CA SER A 390 26.68 -32.19 87.61
C SER A 390 27.72 -31.07 87.49
N THR A 391 28.81 -31.29 86.75
CA THR A 391 29.87 -30.28 86.49
C THR A 391 29.48 -29.24 85.44
N VAL A 392 28.35 -29.42 84.76
CA VAL A 392 27.87 -28.53 83.69
C VAL A 392 26.71 -27.67 84.20
N MET A 393 25.85 -28.27 85.01
CA MET A 393 24.63 -27.63 85.52
C MET A 393 24.87 -26.40 86.38
N TRP A 394 25.97 -26.32 87.14
CA TRP A 394 26.25 -25.14 87.98
C TRP A 394 26.61 -23.88 87.17
N ARG A 395 27.06 -24.03 85.91
CA ARG A 395 27.34 -22.93 84.98
C ARG A 395 26.15 -22.56 84.10
N PHE A 396 25.17 -23.46 83.98
CA PHE A 396 23.96 -23.23 83.20
C PHE A 396 22.95 -22.42 84.04
N GLN A 397 22.94 -21.12 83.82
CA GLN A 397 22.03 -20.20 84.51
C GLN A 397 21.12 -19.54 83.50
N CYS A 398 19.82 -19.79 83.63
CA CYS A 398 18.80 -19.08 82.89
C CYS A 398 18.25 -17.95 83.76
N PRO A 399 18.37 -16.68 83.33
CA PRO A 399 17.80 -15.59 84.08
C PRO A 399 16.27 -15.77 84.11
N VAL A 400 15.69 -15.65 85.29
CA VAL A 400 14.27 -15.89 85.55
C VAL A 400 13.51 -14.62 85.18
N VAL A 401 13.38 -14.36 83.88
CA VAL A 401 12.94 -13.04 83.36
C VAL A 401 11.48 -12.99 82.94
N ASN A 402 10.92 -14.11 82.50
CA ASN A 402 9.57 -14.16 81.91
C ASN A 402 8.74 -15.33 82.46
N THR A 403 7.47 -15.07 82.72
CA THR A 403 6.40 -16.07 82.92
C THR A 403 6.12 -16.83 81.63
N ALA A 404 5.41 -17.96 81.71
CA ALA A 404 5.03 -18.73 80.52
C ALA A 404 4.20 -17.89 79.53
N ILE A 405 3.31 -17.03 80.04
CA ILE A 405 2.52 -16.08 79.25
C ILE A 405 3.41 -15.04 78.57
N GLN A 406 4.39 -14.49 79.28
CA GLN A 406 5.32 -13.52 78.71
C GLN A 406 6.19 -14.14 77.63
N TRP A 407 6.67 -15.37 77.82
CA TRP A 407 7.41 -16.11 76.78
C TRP A 407 6.57 -16.33 75.54
N LEU A 408 5.35 -16.81 75.70
CA LEU A 408 4.45 -17.06 74.58
C LEU A 408 4.14 -15.76 73.82
N ARG A 409 3.80 -14.67 74.53
CA ARG A 409 3.63 -13.33 73.93
C ARG A 409 4.87 -12.92 73.13
N PHE A 410 6.05 -13.10 73.72
CA PHE A 410 7.31 -12.73 73.09
C PHE A 410 7.60 -13.52 71.80
N ARG A 411 7.21 -14.82 71.72
CA ARG A 411 7.35 -15.62 70.49
C ARG A 411 6.48 -15.09 69.37
N PHE A 412 5.22 -14.75 69.66
CA PHE A 412 4.31 -14.19 68.66
C PHE A 412 4.81 -12.85 68.12
N ILE A 413 5.28 -11.95 69.00
CA ILE A 413 5.84 -10.65 68.58
C ILE A 413 7.10 -10.87 67.71
N THR A 414 8.04 -11.66 68.21
CA THR A 414 9.31 -11.93 67.51
C THR A 414 9.07 -12.55 66.13
N ALA A 415 8.15 -13.52 66.03
CA ALA A 415 7.78 -14.15 64.77
C ALA A 415 7.10 -13.14 63.84
N LEU A 416 6.13 -12.38 64.32
CA LEU A 416 5.42 -11.40 63.52
C LEU A 416 6.36 -10.36 62.91
N ASP A 417 7.23 -9.75 63.71
CA ASP A 417 8.17 -8.72 63.26
C ASP A 417 9.12 -9.27 62.19
N PHE A 418 9.61 -10.49 62.40
CA PHE A 418 10.46 -11.16 61.43
C PHE A 418 9.72 -11.46 60.13
N MET A 419 8.48 -11.94 60.20
CA MET A 419 7.68 -12.27 59.01
C MET A 419 7.27 -11.03 58.24
N LYS A 420 6.94 -9.92 58.91
CA LYS A 420 6.72 -8.61 58.27
C LYS A 420 7.97 -8.13 57.54
N LEU A 421 9.13 -8.17 58.20
CA LEU A 421 10.40 -7.80 57.58
C LEU A 421 10.68 -8.66 56.32
N LYS A 422 10.50 -9.98 56.43
CA LYS A 422 10.72 -10.89 55.28
C LYS A 422 9.73 -10.68 54.16
N LEU A 423 8.46 -10.42 54.47
CA LEU A 423 7.46 -10.08 53.47
C LEU A 423 7.87 -8.81 52.71
N SER A 424 8.20 -7.74 53.42
CA SER A 424 8.61 -6.47 52.80
C SER A 424 9.84 -6.63 51.89
N MET A 425 10.87 -7.35 52.35
CA MET A 425 12.05 -7.64 51.52
C MET A 425 11.70 -8.45 50.27
N VAL A 426 10.87 -9.50 50.41
CA VAL A 426 10.43 -10.33 49.27
C VAL A 426 9.63 -9.51 48.27
N LEU A 427 8.67 -8.70 48.73
CA LEU A 427 7.83 -7.89 47.86
C LEU A 427 8.62 -6.80 47.15
N SER A 428 9.56 -6.15 47.84
CA SER A 428 10.43 -5.12 47.27
C SER A 428 11.34 -5.66 46.16
N ASP A 429 12.03 -6.78 46.41
CA ASP A 429 12.90 -7.42 45.41
C ASP A 429 12.08 -7.96 44.22
N LEU A 430 10.91 -8.54 44.48
CA LEU A 430 10.03 -9.07 43.43
C LEU A 430 9.42 -7.95 42.59
N TYR A 431 8.98 -6.85 43.21
CA TYR A 431 8.48 -5.66 42.53
C TYR A 431 9.56 -5.06 41.62
N THR A 432 10.77 -4.90 42.15
CA THR A 432 11.91 -4.37 41.38
C THR A 432 12.23 -5.26 40.18
N ALA A 433 12.27 -6.58 40.38
CA ALA A 433 12.50 -7.54 39.31
C ALA A 433 11.42 -7.50 38.22
N GLU A 434 10.14 -7.44 38.62
CA GLU A 434 9.03 -7.35 37.69
C GLU A 434 9.02 -6.02 36.93
N GLN A 435 9.25 -4.89 37.60
CA GLN A 435 9.22 -3.58 36.94
C GLN A 435 10.33 -3.40 35.92
N GLN A 436 11.56 -3.77 36.26
CA GLN A 436 12.69 -3.64 35.33
C GLN A 436 12.45 -4.42 34.03
N MET A 437 11.92 -5.63 34.13
CA MET A 437 11.60 -6.41 32.95
C MET A 437 10.42 -5.82 32.15
N LYS A 438 9.41 -5.25 32.82
CA LYS A 438 8.30 -4.55 32.15
C LYS A 438 8.80 -3.33 31.39
N GLU A 439 9.60 -2.47 32.03
CA GLU A 439 10.16 -1.27 31.42
C GLU A 439 11.02 -1.60 30.20
N ALA A 440 11.92 -2.58 30.31
CA ALA A 440 12.74 -2.99 29.19
C ALA A 440 11.92 -3.60 28.03
N LEU A 441 10.86 -4.35 28.35
CA LEU A 441 9.94 -4.84 27.34
C LEU A 441 9.18 -3.70 26.65
N PHE A 442 8.77 -2.66 27.38
CA PHE A 442 8.10 -1.50 26.79
C PHE A 442 8.99 -0.81 25.76
N VAL A 443 10.29 -0.69 26.02
CA VAL A 443 11.24 -0.15 25.05
C VAL A 443 11.25 -1.00 23.77
N ILE A 444 11.32 -2.32 23.88
CA ILE A 444 11.32 -3.23 22.71
C ILE A 444 10.00 -3.14 21.93
N VAL A 445 8.86 -3.16 22.60
CA VAL A 445 7.56 -3.09 21.91
C VAL A 445 7.37 -1.73 21.26
N ALA A 446 7.79 -0.64 21.92
CA ALA A 446 7.77 0.70 21.34
C ALA A 446 8.69 0.80 20.12
N GLU A 447 9.90 0.26 20.17
CA GLU A 447 10.81 0.21 19.03
C GLU A 447 10.18 -0.59 17.87
N ARG A 448 9.61 -1.77 18.17
CA ARG A 448 8.95 -2.61 17.16
C ARG A 448 7.76 -1.90 16.51
N ARG A 449 6.93 -1.25 17.32
CA ARG A 449 5.82 -0.40 16.86
C ARG A 449 6.34 0.67 15.91
N ASN A 450 7.36 1.43 16.34
CA ASN A 450 7.93 2.51 15.55
C ASN A 450 8.48 2.00 14.22
N ASN A 451 9.18 0.86 14.23
CA ASN A 451 9.70 0.21 13.03
C ASN A 451 8.57 -0.24 12.08
N LEU A 452 7.50 -0.87 12.60
CA LEU A 452 6.35 -1.25 11.78
C LEU A 452 5.61 -0.03 11.21
N CYS A 453 5.51 1.06 11.97
CA CYS A 453 4.87 2.28 11.50
C CYS A 453 5.73 3.02 10.47
N ALA A 454 7.05 3.04 10.63
CA ALA A 454 7.98 3.54 9.62
C ALA A 454 7.86 2.71 8.33
N LEU A 455 7.83 1.37 8.43
CA LEU A 455 7.61 0.47 7.28
C LEU A 455 6.28 0.74 6.56
N LYS A 456 5.19 0.91 7.33
CA LYS A 456 3.88 1.25 6.76
C LYS A 456 3.89 2.59 6.04
N SER A 457 4.56 3.60 6.61
CA SER A 457 4.75 4.91 6.00
C SER A 457 5.58 4.80 4.71
N ASP A 458 6.69 4.07 4.73
CA ASP A 458 7.53 3.82 3.54
C ASP A 458 6.71 3.17 2.41
N ILE A 459 5.96 2.11 2.72
CA ILE A 459 5.09 1.43 1.72
C ILE A 459 4.05 2.40 1.15
N ALA A 460 3.46 3.28 1.99
CA ALA A 460 2.49 4.26 1.52
C ALA A 460 3.13 5.29 0.56
N GLN A 461 4.35 5.75 0.85
CA GLN A 461 5.09 6.65 -0.04
C GLN A 461 5.45 5.97 -1.37
N GLU A 462 5.93 4.72 -1.31
CA GLU A 462 6.25 3.92 -2.50
C GLU A 462 5.00 3.66 -3.36
N LYS A 463 3.85 3.40 -2.73
CA LYS A 463 2.57 3.25 -3.43
C LYS A 463 2.18 4.49 -4.23
N VAL A 464 2.28 5.68 -3.62
CA VAL A 464 2.00 6.95 -4.31
C VAL A 464 2.91 7.12 -5.53
N PHE A 465 4.17 6.71 -5.43
CA PHE A 465 5.08 6.73 -6.57
C PHE A 465 4.66 5.76 -7.68
N VAL A 466 4.27 4.53 -7.35
CA VAL A 466 3.80 3.53 -8.33
C VAL A 466 2.54 4.04 -9.06
N ASP A 467 1.60 4.66 -8.34
CA ASP A 467 0.40 5.26 -8.94
C ASP A 467 0.74 6.39 -9.93
N LEU A 468 1.68 7.27 -9.58
CA LEU A 468 2.16 8.33 -10.49
C LEU A 468 2.89 7.75 -11.72
N PHE A 469 3.67 6.67 -11.52
CA PHE A 469 4.38 5.99 -12.60
C PHE A 469 3.40 5.37 -13.61
N LYS A 470 2.30 4.77 -13.12
CA LYS A 470 1.21 4.22 -13.93
C LYS A 470 0.53 5.28 -14.79
N GLU A 471 0.17 6.41 -14.20
CA GLU A 471 -0.43 7.53 -14.94
C GLU A 471 0.49 8.01 -16.07
N ARG A 472 1.80 8.10 -15.78
CA ARG A 472 2.80 8.52 -16.76
C ARG A 472 2.98 7.51 -17.89
N ILE A 473 3.00 6.20 -17.60
CA ILE A 473 3.02 5.14 -18.64
C ILE A 473 1.79 5.25 -19.55
N ALA A 474 0.60 5.45 -18.97
CA ALA A 474 -0.63 5.60 -19.75
C ALA A 474 -0.57 6.83 -20.67
N LYS A 475 -0.05 7.97 -20.18
CA LYS A 475 0.16 9.18 -20.98
C LYS A 475 1.15 8.94 -22.13
N SER A 476 2.27 8.28 -21.87
CA SER A 476 3.26 7.93 -22.91
C SER A 476 2.67 6.98 -23.95
N LYS A 477 1.89 5.96 -23.55
CA LYS A 477 1.20 5.06 -24.47
C LYS A 477 0.25 5.82 -25.41
N ALA A 478 -0.59 6.71 -24.86
CA ALA A 478 -1.51 7.53 -25.66
C ALA A 478 -0.80 8.53 -26.58
N GLN A 479 0.40 9.00 -26.24
CA GLN A 479 1.23 9.80 -27.14
C GLN A 479 1.79 8.95 -28.30
N ILE A 480 2.28 7.75 -28.01
CA ILE A 480 2.83 6.84 -29.04
C ILE A 480 1.76 6.43 -30.05
N GLU A 481 0.56 6.09 -29.60
CA GLU A 481 -0.57 5.75 -30.47
C GLU A 481 -0.91 6.93 -31.41
N ARG A 482 -0.97 8.16 -30.89
CA ARG A 482 -1.12 9.37 -31.70
C ARG A 482 0.02 9.56 -32.71
N HIS A 483 1.26 9.32 -32.32
CA HIS A 483 2.40 9.40 -33.24
C HIS A 483 2.33 8.35 -34.35
N GLN A 484 1.85 7.15 -34.05
CA GLN A 484 1.68 6.06 -35.02
C GLN A 484 0.57 6.39 -36.05
N GLU A 485 -0.57 6.90 -35.59
CA GLU A 485 -1.65 7.37 -36.48
C GLU A 485 -1.16 8.51 -37.36
N ARG A 486 -0.50 9.51 -36.76
CA ARG A 486 0.01 10.68 -37.50
C ARG A 486 1.02 10.28 -38.56
N ARG A 487 1.92 9.33 -38.27
CA ARG A 487 2.86 8.78 -39.25
C ARG A 487 2.13 8.17 -40.47
N ALA A 488 1.12 7.34 -40.24
CA ALA A 488 0.38 6.68 -41.32
C ALA A 488 -0.33 7.69 -42.23
N GLU A 489 -0.88 8.76 -41.65
CA GLU A 489 -1.47 9.87 -42.40
C GLU A 489 -0.43 10.59 -43.28
N LEU A 490 0.76 10.85 -42.74
CA LEU A 490 1.84 11.53 -43.46
C LEU A 490 2.39 10.73 -44.64
N GLU A 491 2.49 9.40 -44.52
CA GLU A 491 2.89 8.54 -45.65
C GLU A 491 1.88 8.62 -46.79
N LYS A 492 0.58 8.60 -46.45
CA LYS A 492 -0.51 8.74 -47.41
C LYS A 492 -0.48 10.10 -48.11
N GLU A 493 -0.25 11.19 -47.37
CA GLU A 493 -0.12 12.55 -47.93
C GLU A 493 1.09 12.69 -48.87
N ALA A 494 2.26 12.20 -48.45
CA ALA A 494 3.48 12.29 -49.24
C ALA A 494 3.37 11.50 -50.56
N LEU A 495 2.80 10.28 -50.51
CA LEU A 495 2.55 9.48 -51.71
C LEU A 495 1.55 10.15 -52.65
N LYS A 496 0.47 10.73 -52.11
CA LYS A 496 -0.50 11.49 -52.89
C LYS A 496 0.15 12.67 -53.62
N ALA A 497 1.01 13.44 -52.95
CA ALA A 497 1.73 14.57 -53.54
C ALA A 497 2.65 14.13 -54.70
N LEU A 498 3.30 12.97 -54.57
CA LEU A 498 4.13 12.42 -55.63
C LEU A 498 3.31 12.00 -56.85
N THR A 499 2.19 11.31 -56.65
CA THR A 499 1.28 10.92 -57.73
C THR A 499 0.76 12.15 -58.49
N GLU A 500 0.26 13.17 -57.77
CA GLU A 500 -0.22 14.42 -58.38
C GLU A 500 0.86 15.13 -59.21
N SER A 501 2.11 15.14 -58.71
CA SER A 501 3.24 15.75 -59.42
C SER A 501 3.70 14.95 -60.63
N PHE A 502 3.63 13.62 -60.57
CA PHE A 502 3.96 12.74 -61.69
C PHE A 502 2.94 12.85 -62.82
N ASP A 503 1.65 12.84 -62.49
CA ASP A 503 0.56 13.03 -63.45
C ASP A 503 0.69 14.38 -64.14
N ALA A 504 0.96 15.45 -63.39
CA ALA A 504 1.20 16.78 -63.93
C ALA A 504 2.41 16.84 -64.89
N MET A 505 3.49 16.10 -64.58
CA MET A 505 4.65 16.00 -65.47
C MET A 505 4.33 15.25 -66.77
N GLN A 506 3.64 14.10 -66.69
CA GLN A 506 3.26 13.34 -67.90
C GLN A 506 2.38 14.17 -68.82
N ILE A 507 1.40 14.86 -68.23
CA ILE A 507 0.51 15.78 -68.93
C ILE A 507 1.35 16.90 -69.57
N SER A 508 2.21 17.59 -68.84
CA SER A 508 3.05 18.64 -69.44
C SER A 508 3.89 18.15 -70.64
N THR A 509 4.48 16.96 -70.54
CA THR A 509 5.23 16.33 -71.64
C THR A 509 4.35 16.12 -72.88
N ALA A 510 3.16 15.54 -72.71
CA ALA A 510 2.25 15.29 -73.82
C ALA A 510 1.76 16.59 -74.50
N ALA A 511 1.55 17.69 -73.75
CA ALA A 511 1.24 19.01 -74.34
C ALA A 511 2.42 19.56 -75.14
N GLY A 512 3.63 19.45 -74.57
CA GLY A 512 4.85 19.92 -75.22
C GLY A 512 5.10 19.22 -76.55
N GLU A 513 5.01 17.89 -76.57
CA GLU A 513 5.23 17.08 -77.78
C GLU A 513 4.19 17.34 -78.88
N SER A 514 2.95 17.67 -78.49
CA SER A 514 1.82 17.75 -79.44
C SER A 514 1.51 19.16 -79.95
N VAL A 515 1.89 20.23 -79.24
CA VAL A 515 1.41 21.60 -79.55
C VAL A 515 2.51 22.67 -79.53
N LEU A 516 3.59 22.49 -78.75
CA LEU A 516 4.61 23.53 -78.52
C LEU A 516 6.02 22.99 -78.79
N PRO A 517 6.59 23.17 -80.00
CA PRO A 517 7.88 22.57 -80.38
C PRO A 517 9.12 23.10 -79.61
N THR A 518 8.99 24.09 -78.73
CA THR A 518 10.12 24.73 -78.03
C THR A 518 10.31 24.16 -76.61
N ALA A 519 11.50 23.61 -76.35
CA ALA A 519 11.84 22.85 -75.14
C ALA A 519 11.91 23.66 -73.81
N GLY A 520 11.83 25.00 -73.86
CA GLY A 520 12.09 25.86 -72.70
C GLY A 520 11.09 25.72 -71.54
N TRP A 521 9.81 25.50 -71.86
CA TRP A 521 8.69 25.54 -70.91
C TRP A 521 8.59 24.27 -70.03
N LEU A 522 9.03 23.13 -70.55
CA LEU A 522 9.08 21.85 -69.81
C LEU A 522 10.09 21.86 -68.67
N LYS A 523 11.07 22.77 -68.70
CA LYS A 523 12.14 22.85 -67.69
C LYS A 523 11.59 23.16 -66.30
N GLU A 524 10.61 24.06 -66.19
CA GLU A 524 10.04 24.48 -64.89
C GLU A 524 9.20 23.38 -64.23
N VAL A 525 8.41 22.64 -65.02
CA VAL A 525 7.66 21.46 -64.56
C VAL A 525 8.61 20.34 -64.13
N ARG A 526 9.66 20.06 -64.93
CA ARG A 526 10.64 19.02 -64.61
C ARG A 526 11.43 19.33 -63.33
N ILE A 527 11.80 20.59 -63.11
CA ILE A 527 12.45 21.05 -61.87
C ILE A 527 11.51 20.93 -60.66
N SER A 528 10.23 21.30 -60.81
CA SER A 528 9.26 21.21 -59.72
C SER A 528 8.91 19.76 -59.38
N HIS A 529 8.81 18.90 -60.39
CA HIS A 529 8.63 17.46 -60.21
C HIS A 529 9.82 16.81 -59.50
N SER A 530 11.06 17.09 -59.95
CA SER A 530 12.25 16.53 -59.30
C SER A 530 12.38 16.95 -57.84
N LYS A 531 12.05 18.22 -57.51
CA LYS A 531 11.94 18.69 -56.12
C LYS A 531 10.85 17.97 -55.33
N THR A 532 9.68 17.74 -55.93
CA THR A 532 8.60 16.97 -55.29
C THR A 532 9.03 15.52 -55.00
N SER A 533 9.67 14.86 -55.97
CA SER A 533 10.18 13.49 -55.83
C SER A 533 11.23 13.41 -54.73
N ALA A 534 12.22 14.30 -54.71
CA ALA A 534 13.26 14.34 -53.69
C ALA A 534 12.68 14.56 -52.28
N ARG A 535 11.71 15.47 -52.14
CA ARG A 535 11.06 15.75 -50.84
C ARG A 535 10.13 14.62 -50.40
N THR A 536 9.44 13.96 -51.33
CA THR A 536 8.65 12.77 -51.02
C THR A 536 9.53 11.64 -50.52
N GLN A 537 10.66 11.39 -51.19
CA GLN A 537 11.59 10.34 -50.77
C GLN A 537 12.20 10.66 -49.39
N ALA A 538 12.52 11.93 -49.12
CA ALA A 538 12.94 12.37 -47.80
C ALA A 538 11.84 12.19 -46.73
N ALA A 539 10.58 12.52 -47.06
CA ALA A 539 9.43 12.34 -46.17
C ALA A 539 9.17 10.86 -45.85
N LEU A 540 9.26 9.98 -46.84
CA LEU A 540 9.13 8.53 -46.66
C LEU A 540 10.27 7.97 -45.81
N GLN A 541 11.51 8.44 -46.02
CA GLN A 541 12.64 8.03 -45.20
C GLN A 541 12.51 8.50 -43.75
N ALA A 542 12.07 9.75 -43.54
CA ALA A 542 11.77 10.28 -42.20
C ALA A 542 10.64 9.51 -41.53
N SER A 543 9.61 9.08 -42.28
CA SER A 543 8.53 8.24 -41.76
C SER A 543 9.00 6.84 -41.36
N LYS A 544 9.91 6.22 -42.13
CA LYS A 544 10.54 4.95 -41.76
C LYS A 544 11.35 5.08 -40.46
N GLU A 545 12.09 6.18 -40.33
CA GLU A 545 12.84 6.47 -39.10
C GLU A 545 11.88 6.71 -37.92
N ALA A 546 10.77 7.43 -38.14
CA ALA A 546 9.73 7.60 -37.14
C ALA A 546 9.18 6.25 -36.67
N LEU A 547 8.92 5.30 -37.60
CA LEU A 547 8.48 3.95 -37.25
C LEU A 547 9.52 3.21 -36.40
N ARG A 548 10.81 3.31 -36.74
CA ARG A 548 11.90 2.68 -35.99
C ARG A 548 11.92 3.18 -34.55
N VAL A 549 11.82 4.50 -34.36
CA VAL A 549 11.80 5.13 -33.03
C VAL A 549 10.50 4.79 -32.29
N ILE A 550 9.33 4.83 -32.94
CA ILE A 550 8.04 4.43 -32.37
C ILE A 550 8.09 2.97 -31.87
N ASN A 551 8.64 2.03 -32.64
CA ASN A 551 8.79 0.64 -32.23
C ASN A 551 9.74 0.47 -31.03
N LYS A 552 10.85 1.21 -31.02
CA LYS A 552 11.76 1.30 -29.85
C LYS A 552 11.03 1.89 -28.63
N THR A 553 10.14 2.84 -28.83
CA THR A 553 9.33 3.43 -27.76
C THR A 553 8.34 2.42 -27.20
N PHE A 554 7.66 1.65 -28.07
CA PHE A 554 6.75 0.58 -27.67
C PHE A 554 7.44 -0.49 -26.82
N SER A 555 8.64 -0.92 -27.20
CA SER A 555 9.36 -1.93 -26.41
C SER A 555 9.74 -1.40 -25.02
N MET A 556 10.13 -0.13 -24.91
CA MET A 556 10.40 0.52 -23.61
C MET A 556 9.14 0.70 -22.77
N VAL A 557 8.02 1.12 -23.37
CA VAL A 557 6.73 1.22 -22.66
C VAL A 557 6.24 -0.14 -22.19
N ARG A 558 6.43 -1.21 -22.98
CA ARG A 558 6.10 -2.58 -22.56
C ARG A 558 6.94 -3.03 -21.37
N LEU A 559 8.24 -2.72 -21.36
CA LEU A 559 9.11 -3.01 -20.22
C LEU A 559 8.71 -2.20 -18.99
N ALA A 560 8.40 -0.91 -19.15
CA ALA A 560 7.91 -0.05 -18.08
C ALA A 560 6.59 -0.55 -17.47
N HIS A 561 5.66 -1.02 -18.30
CA HIS A 561 4.41 -1.64 -17.85
C HIS A 561 4.65 -2.94 -17.07
N LYS A 562 5.64 -3.76 -17.47
CA LYS A 562 6.01 -4.94 -16.68
C LYS A 562 6.55 -4.55 -15.30
N LEU A 563 7.43 -3.54 -15.25
CA LEU A 563 7.96 -3.03 -13.98
C LEU A 563 6.89 -2.42 -13.08
N GLU A 564 5.91 -1.73 -13.67
CA GLU A 564 4.73 -1.22 -12.95
C GLU A 564 3.94 -2.36 -12.31
N TYR A 565 3.59 -3.40 -13.08
CA TYR A 565 2.91 -4.59 -12.56
C TYR A 565 3.71 -5.26 -11.42
N ASP A 566 5.01 -5.49 -11.62
CA ASP A 566 5.88 -6.11 -10.61
C ASP A 566 5.96 -5.25 -9.33
N ALA A 567 5.96 -3.92 -9.46
CA ALA A 567 5.96 -3.00 -8.34
C ALA A 567 4.61 -2.99 -7.59
N GLU A 568 3.48 -2.99 -8.29
CA GLU A 568 2.15 -3.10 -7.68
C GLU A 568 1.99 -4.39 -6.88
N GLU A 569 2.42 -5.52 -7.44
CA GLU A 569 2.41 -6.82 -6.75
C GLU A 569 3.32 -6.79 -5.50
N SER A 570 4.48 -6.13 -5.60
CA SER A 570 5.39 -5.96 -4.46
C SER A 570 4.82 -5.05 -3.37
N VAL A 571 4.12 -3.97 -3.72
CA VAL A 571 3.40 -3.10 -2.76
C VAL A 571 2.35 -3.89 -2.03
N LYS A 572 1.53 -4.67 -2.75
CA LYS A 572 0.48 -5.52 -2.17
C LYS A 572 1.07 -6.53 -1.20
N THR A 573 2.08 -7.28 -1.63
CA THR A 573 2.75 -8.31 -0.81
C THR A 573 3.37 -7.70 0.46
N SER A 574 4.06 -6.57 0.32
CA SER A 574 4.67 -5.86 1.47
C SER A 574 3.62 -5.34 2.44
N SER A 575 2.50 -4.80 1.93
CA SER A 575 1.39 -4.32 2.75
C SER A 575 0.73 -5.45 3.53
N GLU A 576 0.46 -6.59 2.87
CA GLU A 576 -0.08 -7.79 3.51
C GLU A 576 0.87 -8.35 4.58
N CYS A 577 2.19 -8.31 4.33
CA CYS A 577 3.19 -8.70 5.32
C CYS A 577 3.13 -7.80 6.56
N VAL A 578 3.16 -6.48 6.39
CA VAL A 578 3.12 -5.52 7.50
C VAL A 578 1.80 -5.63 8.28
N GLU A 579 0.68 -5.83 7.60
CA GLU A 579 -0.61 -6.04 8.26
C GLU A 579 -0.64 -7.36 9.06
N ARG A 580 -0.08 -8.44 8.51
CA ARG A 580 0.05 -9.72 9.22
C ARG A 580 0.94 -9.60 10.45
N ALA A 581 2.10 -8.95 10.32
CA ALA A 581 3.01 -8.68 11.43
C ALA A 581 2.32 -7.83 12.51
N SER A 582 1.59 -6.79 12.10
CA SER A 582 0.79 -5.96 13.01
C SER A 582 -0.28 -6.76 13.75
N LYS A 583 -1.07 -7.58 13.03
CA LYS A 583 -2.09 -8.45 13.65
C LYS A 583 -1.47 -9.45 14.61
N ASN A 584 -0.31 -10.02 14.29
CA ASN A 584 0.41 -10.94 15.18
C ASN A 584 0.85 -10.23 16.47
N VAL A 585 1.43 -9.02 16.37
CA VAL A 585 1.81 -8.23 17.56
C VAL A 585 0.58 -7.92 18.42
N VAL A 586 -0.52 -7.43 17.84
CA VAL A 586 -1.76 -7.13 18.60
C VAL A 586 -2.35 -8.40 19.22
N LYS A 587 -2.42 -9.50 18.47
CA LYS A 587 -2.94 -10.78 18.96
C LYS A 587 -2.10 -11.34 20.11
N THR A 588 -0.78 -11.23 20.02
CA THR A 588 0.13 -11.69 21.08
C THR A 588 0.03 -10.79 22.31
N LEU A 589 -0.09 -9.47 22.14
CA LEU A 589 -0.38 -8.54 23.25
C LEU A 589 -1.71 -8.85 23.93
N GLY A 590 -2.76 -9.14 23.15
CA GLY A 590 -4.08 -9.55 23.65
C GLY A 590 -4.05 -10.83 24.47
N LYS A 591 -3.21 -11.80 24.10
CA LYS A 591 -3.02 -13.02 24.89
C LYS A 591 -2.31 -12.78 26.23
N VAL A 592 -1.57 -11.68 26.37
CA VAL A 592 -0.73 -11.39 27.54
C VAL A 592 -1.47 -10.50 28.54
N SER A 593 -2.45 -9.72 28.10
CA SER A 593 -3.26 -8.89 28.98
C SER A 593 -4.73 -9.09 28.67
N ALA A 594 -5.46 -9.55 29.69
CA ALA A 594 -6.92 -9.67 29.65
C ALA A 594 -7.63 -8.33 29.44
N ALA A 595 -6.94 -7.19 29.66
CA ALA A 595 -7.48 -5.87 29.39
C ALA A 595 -7.46 -5.48 27.90
N TYR A 596 -6.85 -6.30 27.04
CA TYR A 596 -6.87 -6.13 25.59
C TYR A 596 -7.99 -6.97 24.96
N ASP A 597 -9.24 -6.68 25.34
CA ASP A 597 -10.36 -7.21 24.56
C ASP A 597 -10.50 -6.39 23.27
N GLY A 598 -10.33 -7.09 22.15
CA GLY A 598 -10.03 -6.53 20.86
C GLY A 598 -11.20 -5.77 20.22
N GLU A 599 -10.85 -4.77 19.40
CA GLU A 599 -11.12 -4.85 17.95
C GLU A 599 -10.54 -3.68 17.13
N ASN A 600 -10.08 -2.56 17.72
CA ASN A 600 -9.70 -1.38 16.91
C ASN A 600 -8.40 -0.68 17.32
N ILE A 601 -7.41 -1.41 17.83
CA ILE A 601 -6.12 -0.79 18.17
C ILE A 601 -5.24 -0.73 16.92
N SER A 602 -5.30 0.41 16.23
CA SER A 602 -4.32 0.75 15.20
C SER A 602 -2.95 0.92 15.87
N ILE A 603 -1.99 0.04 15.56
CA ILE A 603 -0.60 0.13 16.04
C ILE A 603 0.00 1.53 15.78
N CYS A 604 -0.42 2.21 14.72
CA CYS A 604 0.21 3.46 14.28
C CYS A 604 -0.60 4.74 14.53
N ASN A 605 -1.80 4.65 15.11
CA ASN A 605 -2.54 5.86 15.50
C ASN A 605 -2.16 6.22 16.95
N GLY A 606 -1.79 7.49 17.15
CA GLY A 606 -1.12 7.98 18.35
C GLY A 606 -1.91 7.87 19.65
N GLU A 607 -1.14 7.94 20.74
CA GLU A 607 -1.54 8.20 22.14
C GLU A 607 -2.20 7.12 22.98
N ALA A 608 -2.71 6.02 22.43
CA ALA A 608 -3.10 4.90 23.29
C ALA A 608 -1.84 4.33 23.98
N SER A 609 -1.76 4.49 25.30
CA SER A 609 -0.78 3.79 26.12
C SER A 609 -1.00 2.30 25.90
N LEU A 610 -0.11 1.69 25.11
CA LEU A 610 -0.21 0.29 24.69
C LEU A 610 -0.03 -0.69 25.85
N PHE A 611 -0.06 -0.26 27.10
CA PHE A 611 0.08 -1.13 28.24
C PHE A 611 -0.70 -0.60 29.46
N PRO A 612 -1.64 -1.40 29.98
CA PRO A 612 -2.07 -1.27 31.37
C PRO A 612 -0.84 -1.40 32.27
N SER A 613 -0.77 -0.62 33.34
CA SER A 613 0.27 -0.68 34.39
C SER A 613 0.38 -2.07 35.07
N LEU A 614 -0.54 -2.99 34.77
CA LEU A 614 -0.82 -4.20 35.53
C LEU A 614 -0.40 -5.52 34.82
N MET A 615 0.35 -5.49 33.71
CA MET A 615 0.78 -6.75 33.06
C MET A 615 1.72 -7.58 33.95
N PRO A 616 1.44 -8.87 34.22
CA PRO A 616 2.40 -9.77 34.86
C PRO A 616 3.56 -10.08 33.91
N ALA A 617 4.78 -10.14 34.43
CA ALA A 617 5.97 -10.46 33.63
C ALA A 617 5.97 -11.88 33.02
N ILE A 618 5.04 -12.74 33.43
CA ILE A 618 4.94 -14.14 33.01
C ILE A 618 4.58 -14.30 31.52
N GLY A 619 3.92 -13.32 30.90
CA GLY A 619 3.58 -13.38 29.47
C GLY A 619 4.70 -12.94 28.51
N ILE A 620 5.81 -12.41 29.03
CA ILE A 620 6.87 -11.78 28.23
C ILE A 620 7.59 -12.78 27.33
N SER A 621 7.85 -14.01 27.79
CA SER A 621 8.55 -15.03 26.98
C SER A 621 7.77 -15.45 25.74
N LYS A 622 6.44 -15.32 25.74
CA LYS A 622 5.58 -15.58 24.56
C LYS A 622 5.58 -14.41 23.57
N LEU A 623 5.93 -13.20 24.00
CA LEU A 623 5.99 -12.01 23.17
C LEU A 623 7.28 -11.95 22.34
N LEU A 624 8.41 -12.35 22.92
CA LEU A 624 9.73 -12.23 22.28
C LEU A 624 9.81 -12.81 20.86
N PRO A 625 9.42 -14.08 20.59
CA PRO A 625 9.54 -14.65 19.26
C PRO A 625 8.72 -13.88 18.20
N THR A 626 7.56 -13.34 18.61
CA THR A 626 6.70 -12.55 17.72
C THR A 626 7.30 -11.17 17.42
N LEU A 627 8.12 -10.64 18.33
CA LEU A 627 8.77 -9.34 18.18
C LEU A 627 10.07 -9.43 17.36
N GLU A 628 10.77 -10.57 17.40
CA GLU A 628 12.02 -10.79 16.66
C GLU A 628 11.82 -11.06 15.16
N GLU A 629 10.68 -11.64 14.76
CA GLU A 629 10.40 -11.93 13.35
C GLU A 629 10.22 -10.65 12.53
N ASN A 630 11.21 -10.37 11.67
CA ASN A 630 11.30 -9.18 10.83
C ASN A 630 11.18 -9.53 9.34
N GLU A 631 10.24 -10.42 9.01
CA GLU A 631 10.09 -11.01 7.67
C GLU A 631 9.92 -9.96 6.56
N CYS A 632 9.26 -8.83 6.86
CA CYS A 632 8.88 -7.83 5.86
C CYS A 632 10.01 -6.91 5.35
N LEU A 633 11.21 -6.94 5.97
CA LEU A 633 12.35 -6.11 5.52
C LEU A 633 12.86 -6.51 4.12
N SER A 634 12.81 -7.80 3.82
CA SER A 634 13.25 -8.33 2.53
C SER A 634 12.33 -7.87 1.38
N ASP A 635 11.01 -7.88 1.62
CA ASP A 635 9.98 -7.41 0.68
C ASP A 635 10.07 -5.90 0.45
N LEU A 636 10.31 -5.09 1.50
CA LEU A 636 10.52 -3.65 1.33
C LEU A 636 11.77 -3.35 0.50
N LYS A 637 12.87 -4.08 0.71
CA LYS A 637 14.08 -3.91 -0.10
C LYS A 637 13.82 -4.24 -1.57
N LYS A 638 13.05 -5.28 -1.85
CA LYS A 638 12.60 -5.63 -3.21
C LYS A 638 11.75 -4.51 -3.80
N LEU A 639 10.79 -3.96 -3.04
CA LEU A 639 9.97 -2.83 -3.45
C LEU A 639 10.82 -1.61 -3.80
N LYS A 640 11.74 -1.18 -2.92
CA LYS A 640 12.62 -0.03 -3.17
C LYS A 640 13.48 -0.20 -4.43
N ASN A 641 13.97 -1.42 -4.69
CA ASN A 641 14.72 -1.74 -5.91
C ASN A 641 13.82 -1.64 -7.16
N LEU A 642 12.58 -2.12 -7.10
CA LEU A 642 11.62 -2.02 -8.19
C LEU A 642 11.23 -0.57 -8.46
N THR A 643 10.96 0.23 -7.43
CA THR A 643 10.70 1.67 -7.55
C THR A 643 11.89 2.39 -8.19
N TYR A 644 13.11 2.07 -7.80
CA TYR A 644 14.31 2.64 -8.42
C TYR A 644 14.41 2.30 -9.91
N ALA A 645 14.14 1.03 -10.28
CA ALA A 645 14.09 0.61 -11.67
C ALA A 645 12.99 1.36 -12.46
N CYS A 646 11.81 1.55 -11.85
CA CYS A 646 10.74 2.36 -12.42
C CYS A 646 11.19 3.80 -12.68
N LYS A 647 11.86 4.46 -11.72
CA LYS A 647 12.42 5.83 -11.88
C LYS A 647 13.38 5.92 -13.07
N LEU A 648 14.31 4.96 -13.18
CA LEU A 648 15.30 4.92 -14.25
C LEU A 648 14.64 4.71 -15.62
N HIS A 649 13.65 3.81 -15.71
CA HIS A 649 12.94 3.56 -16.96
C HIS A 649 11.97 4.68 -17.34
N CYS A 650 11.44 5.42 -16.37
CA CYS A 650 10.54 6.53 -16.59
C CYS A 650 11.19 7.64 -17.43
N SER A 651 12.41 8.04 -17.07
CA SER A 651 13.19 9.02 -17.84
C SER A 651 13.58 8.48 -19.22
N GLY A 652 13.87 7.18 -19.32
CA GLY A 652 14.11 6.50 -20.59
C GLY A 652 12.92 6.57 -21.54
N VAL A 653 11.71 6.28 -21.05
CA VAL A 653 10.46 6.36 -21.84
C VAL A 653 10.20 7.79 -22.30
N GLU A 654 10.32 8.78 -21.40
CA GLU A 654 10.09 10.20 -21.72
C GLU A 654 11.06 10.71 -22.79
N ASN A 655 12.34 10.37 -22.69
CA ASN A 655 13.34 10.73 -23.70
C ASN A 655 13.03 10.14 -25.08
N VAL A 656 12.60 8.87 -25.15
CA VAL A 656 12.31 8.22 -26.43
C VAL A 656 10.96 8.66 -27.01
N VAL A 657 9.97 9.02 -26.17
CA VAL A 657 8.74 9.67 -26.64
C VAL A 657 9.04 11.03 -27.27
N ASN A 658 9.89 11.84 -26.63
CA ASN A 658 10.34 13.12 -27.19
C ASN A 658 11.16 12.93 -28.48
N GLU A 659 12.01 11.89 -28.55
CA GLU A 659 12.71 11.48 -29.79
C GLU A 659 11.71 11.16 -30.90
N ALA A 660 10.65 10.39 -30.60
CA ALA A 660 9.59 10.06 -31.57
C ALA A 660 8.86 11.31 -32.07
N GLU A 661 8.52 12.24 -31.17
CA GLU A 661 7.85 13.50 -31.52
C GLU A 661 8.69 14.33 -32.51
N VAL A 662 9.99 14.48 -32.26
CA VAL A 662 10.91 15.23 -33.14
C VAL A 662 10.98 14.62 -34.53
N VAL A 663 11.07 13.28 -34.63
CA VAL A 663 11.15 12.59 -35.92
C VAL A 663 9.81 12.67 -36.67
N VAL A 664 8.68 12.52 -35.98
CA VAL A 664 7.34 12.71 -36.58
C VAL A 664 7.18 14.14 -37.09
N ASN A 665 7.56 15.15 -36.31
CA ASN A 665 7.50 16.56 -36.74
C ASN A 665 8.39 16.84 -37.96
N THR A 666 9.53 16.16 -38.07
CA THR A 666 10.39 16.22 -39.26
C THR A 666 9.68 15.64 -40.49
N ALA A 667 9.00 14.50 -40.34
CA ALA A 667 8.20 13.90 -41.41
C ALA A 667 7.02 14.82 -41.82
N VAL A 668 6.34 15.48 -40.85
CA VAL A 668 5.29 16.48 -41.12
C VAL A 668 5.82 17.59 -42.03
N LYS A 669 6.95 18.18 -41.65
CA LYS A 669 7.57 19.27 -42.41
C LYS A 669 7.88 18.84 -43.85
N LEU A 670 8.52 17.68 -44.03
CA LEU A 670 8.89 17.18 -45.35
C LEU A 670 7.68 16.81 -46.22
N SER A 671 6.62 16.24 -45.64
CA SER A 671 5.35 15.97 -46.34
C SER A 671 4.70 17.27 -46.81
N SER A 672 4.66 18.29 -45.96
CA SER A 672 4.10 19.61 -46.31
C SER A 672 4.87 20.29 -47.44
N GLU A 673 6.21 20.19 -47.44
CA GLU A 673 7.07 20.68 -48.52
C GLU A 673 6.81 19.93 -49.83
N ALA A 674 6.66 18.60 -49.78
CA ALA A 674 6.31 17.79 -50.95
C ALA A 674 4.96 18.19 -51.56
N SER A 675 3.93 18.39 -50.72
CA SER A 675 2.62 18.89 -51.16
C SER A 675 2.70 20.27 -51.81
N LEU A 676 3.51 21.18 -51.24
CA LEU A 676 3.70 22.52 -51.79
C LEU A 676 4.36 22.49 -53.18
N TYR A 677 5.40 21.66 -53.36
CA TYR A 677 6.03 21.48 -54.67
C TYR A 677 5.11 20.80 -55.68
N ALA A 678 4.30 19.82 -55.27
CA ALA A 678 3.29 19.20 -56.13
C ALA A 678 2.28 20.22 -56.66
N LYS A 679 1.76 21.09 -55.78
CA LYS A 679 0.89 22.22 -56.18
C LYS A 679 1.57 23.17 -57.16
N SER A 680 2.86 23.44 -56.98
CA SER A 680 3.67 24.22 -57.92
C SER A 680 3.77 23.54 -59.29
N THR A 681 4.01 22.23 -59.34
CA THR A 681 4.06 21.43 -60.58
C THR A 681 2.71 21.46 -61.31
N VAL A 682 1.61 21.28 -60.59
CA VAL A 682 0.24 21.38 -61.14
C VAL A 682 -0.01 22.80 -61.69
N GLY A 683 0.35 23.84 -60.94
CA GLY A 683 0.22 25.23 -61.37
C GLY A 683 1.00 25.55 -62.65
N ALA A 684 2.25 25.07 -62.75
CA ALA A 684 3.06 25.21 -63.96
C ALA A 684 2.46 24.44 -65.15
N THR A 685 1.91 23.24 -64.91
CA THR A 685 1.23 22.44 -65.95
C THR A 685 -0.02 23.14 -66.48
N LYS A 686 -0.82 23.77 -65.60
CA LYS A 686 -1.97 24.59 -66.02
C LYS A 686 -1.54 25.72 -66.95
N LYS A 687 -0.44 26.42 -66.65
CA LYS A 687 0.12 27.46 -67.53
C LYS A 687 0.51 26.91 -68.91
N ILE A 688 1.14 25.74 -68.97
CA ILE A 688 1.50 25.09 -70.24
C ILE A 688 0.25 24.76 -71.07
N LEU A 689 -0.80 24.21 -70.44
CA LEU A 689 -2.05 23.90 -71.13
C LEU A 689 -2.74 25.16 -71.68
N LEU A 690 -2.68 26.29 -70.97
CA LEU A 690 -3.20 27.57 -71.47
C LEU A 690 -2.40 28.06 -72.68
N LEU A 691 -1.07 28.03 -72.63
CA LEU A 691 -0.22 28.38 -73.76
C LEU A 691 -0.50 27.49 -74.99
N ALA A 692 -0.71 26.20 -74.76
CA ALA A 692 -1.08 25.26 -75.82
C ALA A 692 -2.44 25.59 -76.43
N LEU A 693 -3.45 25.91 -75.59
CA LEU A 693 -4.77 26.36 -76.05
C LEU A 693 -4.69 27.66 -76.87
N GLU A 694 -3.92 28.65 -76.43
CA GLU A 694 -3.71 29.91 -77.15
C GLU A 694 -3.04 29.69 -78.51
N GLN A 695 -2.03 28.83 -78.56
CA GLN A 695 -1.35 28.48 -79.80
C GLN A 695 -2.31 27.78 -80.78
N GLN A 696 -3.14 26.85 -80.29
CA GLN A 696 -4.17 26.20 -81.10
C GLN A 696 -5.23 27.17 -81.59
N LYS A 697 -5.69 28.09 -80.73
CA LYS A 697 -6.61 29.17 -81.12
C LYS A 697 -6.05 29.99 -82.29
N LYS A 698 -4.77 30.38 -82.22
CA LYS A 698 -4.10 31.15 -83.28
C LYS A 698 -4.03 30.37 -84.60
N TYR A 699 -3.70 29.08 -84.54
CA TYR A 699 -3.69 28.20 -85.70
C TYR A 699 -5.08 28.06 -86.33
N LEU A 700 -6.08 27.69 -85.54
CA LEU A 700 -7.47 27.53 -86.00
C LEU A 700 -8.06 28.82 -86.55
N CYS A 701 -7.75 29.98 -85.94
CA CYS A 701 -8.20 31.27 -86.46
C CYS A 701 -7.62 31.56 -87.86
N THR A 702 -6.34 31.23 -88.07
CA THR A 702 -5.70 31.35 -89.38
C THR A 702 -6.39 30.45 -90.41
N THR A 703 -6.71 29.21 -90.03
CA THR A 703 -7.43 28.24 -90.87
C THR A 703 -8.84 28.73 -91.23
N VAL A 704 -9.63 29.16 -90.25
CA VAL A 704 -10.97 29.74 -90.49
C VAL A 704 -10.91 30.97 -91.39
N THR A 705 -9.91 31.83 -91.19
CA THR A 705 -9.69 33.01 -92.05
C THR A 705 -9.36 32.61 -93.49
N ARG A 706 -8.52 31.58 -93.69
CA ARG A 706 -8.21 31.02 -95.01
C ARG A 706 -9.44 30.42 -95.67
N MET A 707 -10.25 29.64 -94.95
CA MET A 707 -11.50 29.07 -95.44
C MET A 707 -12.53 30.14 -95.85
N LYS A 708 -12.64 31.23 -95.08
CA LYS A 708 -13.46 32.40 -95.43
C LYS A 708 -12.99 33.04 -96.74
N LYS A 709 -11.67 33.23 -96.92
CA LYS A 709 -11.09 33.75 -98.18
C LYS A 709 -11.35 32.81 -99.35
N LEU A 710 -11.19 31.50 -99.18
CA LEU A 710 -11.50 30.50 -100.21
C LEU A 710 -12.97 30.59 -100.63
N SER A 711 -13.90 30.72 -99.67
CA SER A 711 -15.33 30.87 -99.94
C SER A 711 -15.65 32.14 -100.75
N GLN A 712 -14.95 33.26 -100.49
CA GLN A 712 -15.05 34.48 -101.30
C GLN A 712 -14.54 34.27 -102.74
N SER A 713 -13.44 33.54 -102.91
CA SER A 713 -12.91 33.18 -104.23
C SER A 713 -13.89 32.30 -105.03
N VAL A 714 -14.55 31.33 -104.37
CA VAL A 714 -15.61 30.50 -104.97
C VAL A 714 -16.78 31.36 -105.44
N ALA A 715 -17.26 32.29 -104.61
CA ALA A 715 -18.35 33.19 -104.97
C ALA A 715 -18.00 34.06 -106.20
N THR A 716 -16.74 34.53 -106.27
CA THR A 716 -16.22 35.29 -107.41
C THR A 716 -16.19 34.45 -108.68
N MET A 717 -15.69 33.20 -108.61
CA MET A 717 -15.70 32.28 -109.75
C MET A 717 -17.11 31.96 -110.22
N ARG A 718 -18.05 31.73 -109.30
CA ARG A 718 -19.47 31.49 -109.62
C ARG A 718 -20.05 32.63 -110.44
N LYS A 719 -19.79 33.89 -110.03
CA LYS A 719 -20.21 35.09 -110.77
C LYS A 719 -19.58 35.14 -112.16
N LYS A 720 -18.29 34.84 -112.27
CA LYS A 720 -17.55 34.82 -113.54
C LYS A 720 -18.11 33.78 -114.52
N VAL A 721 -18.43 32.57 -114.05
CA VAL A 721 -19.01 31.49 -114.87
C VAL A 721 -20.40 31.84 -115.38
N LYS A 722 -21.24 32.47 -114.55
CA LYS A 722 -22.56 32.96 -114.98
C LYS A 722 -22.43 33.95 -116.14
N LEU A 723 -21.51 34.92 -116.04
CA LEU A 723 -21.23 35.88 -117.12
C LEU A 723 -20.71 35.20 -118.40
N ILE A 724 -19.90 34.14 -118.27
CA ILE A 724 -19.44 33.35 -119.42
C ILE A 724 -20.62 32.67 -120.11
N LYS A 725 -21.55 32.07 -119.34
CA LYS A 725 -22.77 31.46 -119.86
C LYS A 725 -23.63 32.49 -120.60
N GLU A 726 -23.95 33.61 -119.97
CA GLU A 726 -24.73 34.70 -120.60
C GLU A 726 -24.08 35.21 -121.89
N SER A 727 -22.75 35.30 -121.91
CA SER A 727 -22.01 35.67 -123.12
C SER A 727 -22.15 34.65 -124.23
N ALA A 728 -22.11 33.36 -123.89
CA ALA A 728 -22.28 32.28 -124.86
C ALA A 728 -23.73 32.13 -125.33
N ASP A 729 -24.73 32.34 -124.47
CA ASP A 729 -26.15 32.40 -124.84
C ASP A 729 -26.36 33.47 -125.93
N ARG A 730 -25.70 34.62 -125.80
CA ARG A 730 -25.71 35.67 -126.85
C ARG A 730 -25.06 35.20 -128.16
N GLN A 731 -23.95 34.46 -128.12
CA GLN A 731 -23.33 33.94 -129.34
C GLN A 731 -24.18 32.87 -130.01
N GLN A 732 -24.82 32.01 -129.22
CA GLN A 732 -25.78 31.02 -129.69
C GLN A 732 -26.96 31.68 -130.40
N ALA A 733 -27.55 32.72 -129.80
CA ALA A 733 -28.62 33.50 -130.42
C ALA A 733 -28.18 34.11 -131.76
N ARG A 734 -26.96 34.67 -131.84
CA ARG A 734 -26.40 35.21 -133.10
C ARG A 734 -26.20 34.14 -134.17
N ALA A 735 -25.70 32.95 -133.81
CA ALA A 735 -25.55 31.85 -134.74
C ALA A 735 -26.91 31.30 -135.22
N LEU A 736 -27.93 31.27 -134.36
CA LEU A 736 -29.31 30.91 -134.70
C LEU A 736 -29.94 31.93 -135.65
N GLU A 737 -29.75 33.22 -135.36
CA GLU A 737 -30.25 34.31 -136.20
C GLU A 737 -29.62 34.25 -137.61
N ALA A 738 -28.30 34.07 -137.70
CA ALA A 738 -27.59 33.91 -138.97
C ALA A 738 -28.12 32.73 -139.81
N ARG A 739 -28.46 31.61 -139.17
CA ARG A 739 -29.10 30.45 -139.82
C ARG A 739 -30.55 30.73 -140.21
N SER A 740 -31.32 31.45 -139.38
CA SER A 740 -32.72 31.77 -139.67
C SER A 740 -32.86 32.67 -140.90
N LYS A 741 -31.96 33.65 -141.06
CA LYS A 741 -31.90 34.56 -142.21
C LYS A 741 -31.66 33.84 -143.56
N LEU A 742 -31.19 32.59 -143.53
CA LEU A 742 -31.05 31.74 -144.73
C LEU A 742 -32.30 30.94 -145.07
N LYS A 743 -33.24 30.73 -144.13
CA LYS A 743 -34.53 30.10 -144.47
C LYS A 743 -35.37 30.98 -145.39
N ASP A 744 -35.11 32.29 -145.36
CA ASP A 744 -35.80 33.29 -146.19
C ASP A 744 -35.07 33.55 -147.52
N ALA A 745 -33.81 33.11 -147.67
CA ALA A 745 -33.03 33.26 -148.90
C ALA A 745 -33.39 32.14 -149.90
N ASN A 746 -33.60 32.49 -151.16
CA ASN A 746 -34.24 31.62 -152.15
C ASN A 746 -33.29 30.48 -152.59
N ALA A 747 -33.40 29.31 -151.93
CA ALA A 747 -32.45 28.18 -151.99
C ALA A 747 -32.28 27.46 -153.36
N HIS A 748 -32.80 28.03 -154.46
CA HIS A 748 -32.79 27.44 -155.80
C HIS A 748 -31.75 28.04 -156.75
N LYS A 749 -30.86 28.93 -156.27
CA LYS A 749 -29.73 29.47 -157.06
C LYS A 749 -28.43 28.73 -156.75
N GLU A 750 -27.86 28.09 -157.78
CA GLU A 750 -26.65 27.24 -157.70
C GLU A 750 -25.43 27.95 -157.08
N ARG A 751 -25.31 29.28 -157.22
CA ARG A 751 -24.19 30.07 -156.63
C ARG A 751 -24.29 30.31 -155.11
N VAL A 752 -25.46 30.13 -154.48
CA VAL A 752 -25.66 30.43 -153.04
C VAL A 752 -25.50 29.17 -152.16
N VAL A 753 -25.51 27.98 -152.77
CA VAL A 753 -25.49 26.67 -152.08
C VAL A 753 -24.27 26.48 -151.18
N HIS A 754 -23.08 26.92 -151.60
CA HIS A 754 -21.86 26.78 -150.79
C HIS A 754 -21.89 27.66 -149.54
N SER A 755 -22.31 28.93 -149.64
CA SER A 755 -22.44 29.82 -148.48
C SER A 755 -23.51 29.34 -147.49
N VAL A 756 -24.61 28.73 -147.97
CA VAL A 756 -25.64 28.11 -147.10
C VAL A 756 -25.07 26.91 -146.34
N ALA A 757 -24.26 26.08 -147.01
CA ALA A 757 -23.59 24.94 -146.39
C ALA A 757 -22.59 25.40 -145.31
N ASP A 758 -21.81 26.44 -145.58
CA ASP A 758 -20.85 27.04 -144.62
C ASP A 758 -21.55 27.60 -143.38
N VAL A 759 -22.67 28.33 -143.55
CA VAL A 759 -23.45 28.81 -142.38
C VAL A 759 -24.01 27.66 -141.57
N ARG A 760 -24.53 26.60 -142.21
CA ARG A 760 -25.03 25.42 -141.49
C ARG A 760 -23.92 24.74 -140.71
N TYR A 761 -22.76 24.56 -141.34
CA TYR A 761 -21.59 23.95 -140.74
C TYR A 761 -21.06 24.75 -139.54
N GLU A 762 -20.85 26.06 -139.71
CA GLU A 762 -20.36 26.93 -138.64
C GLU A 762 -21.40 27.11 -137.51
N HIS A 763 -22.69 27.13 -137.85
CA HIS A 763 -23.76 27.10 -136.85
C HIS A 763 -23.75 25.81 -136.02
N GLU A 764 -23.65 24.63 -136.66
CA GLU A 764 -23.59 23.34 -135.95
C GLU A 764 -22.37 23.28 -135.03
N ARG A 765 -21.22 23.78 -135.47
CA ARG A 765 -20.02 23.88 -134.62
C ARG A 765 -20.20 24.84 -133.44
N ALA A 766 -20.85 25.99 -133.66
CA ALA A 766 -21.20 26.92 -132.57
C ALA A 766 -22.14 26.27 -131.54
N MET A 767 -23.11 25.47 -131.98
CA MET A 767 -24.05 24.76 -131.12
C MET A 767 -23.38 23.61 -130.33
N VAL A 768 -22.44 22.89 -130.95
CA VAL A 768 -21.62 21.87 -130.26
C VAL A 768 -20.74 22.52 -129.19
N ALA A 769 -20.05 23.61 -129.52
CA ALA A 769 -19.26 24.37 -128.56
C ALA A 769 -20.14 24.90 -127.41
N TYR A 770 -21.36 25.38 -127.69
CA TYR A 770 -22.31 25.80 -126.68
C TYR A 770 -22.72 24.64 -125.74
N SER A 771 -23.08 23.48 -126.29
CA SER A 771 -23.45 22.30 -125.48
C SER A 771 -22.30 21.84 -124.58
N ASN A 772 -21.07 21.86 -125.09
CA ASN A 772 -19.88 21.55 -124.30
C ASN A 772 -19.62 22.59 -123.21
N LEU A 773 -19.84 23.87 -123.51
CA LEU A 773 -19.75 24.93 -122.50
C LEU A 773 -20.78 24.74 -121.39
N GLU A 774 -22.02 24.41 -121.74
CA GLU A 774 -23.09 24.21 -120.76
C GLU A 774 -22.77 23.08 -119.78
N LYS A 775 -22.17 21.99 -120.26
CA LYS A 775 -21.68 20.90 -119.41
C LYS A 775 -20.61 21.39 -118.42
N VAL A 776 -19.59 22.10 -118.90
CA VAL A 776 -18.50 22.62 -118.05
C VAL A 776 -19.04 23.65 -117.05
N VAL A 777 -19.90 24.57 -117.48
CA VAL A 777 -20.55 25.56 -116.61
C VAL A 777 -21.34 24.88 -115.50
N LYS A 778 -22.15 23.87 -115.83
CA LYS A 778 -22.92 23.10 -114.84
C LYS A 778 -22.01 22.42 -113.82
N GLU A 779 -20.91 21.83 -114.27
CA GLU A 779 -19.92 21.19 -113.40
C GLU A 779 -19.25 22.20 -112.44
N VAL A 780 -18.84 23.37 -112.94
CA VAL A 780 -18.25 24.41 -112.07
C VAL A 780 -19.24 24.93 -111.04
N LEU A 781 -20.51 25.13 -111.42
CA LEU A 781 -21.54 25.59 -110.48
C LEU A 781 -21.82 24.55 -109.40
N LEU A 782 -21.89 23.26 -109.74
CA LEU A 782 -22.05 22.17 -108.75
C LEU A 782 -20.85 22.08 -107.79
N LYS A 783 -19.62 22.14 -108.33
CA LYS A 783 -18.39 22.18 -107.52
C LYS A 783 -18.35 23.42 -106.61
N ALA A 784 -18.79 24.58 -107.10
CA ALA A 784 -18.86 25.80 -106.31
C ALA A 784 -19.79 25.66 -105.09
N ASP A 785 -20.97 25.07 -105.30
CA ASP A 785 -21.93 24.82 -104.22
C ASP A 785 -21.38 23.81 -103.19
N ALA A 786 -20.74 22.73 -103.67
CA ALA A 786 -20.10 21.74 -102.80
C ALA A 786 -18.96 22.33 -101.96
N VAL A 787 -18.07 23.16 -102.55
CA VAL A 787 -16.96 23.81 -101.83
C VAL A 787 -17.48 24.83 -100.83
N ALA A 788 -18.53 25.60 -101.17
CA ALA A 788 -19.12 26.58 -100.27
C ALA A 788 -19.84 25.94 -99.07
N GLU A 789 -20.54 24.82 -99.30
CA GLU A 789 -21.18 24.04 -98.23
C GLU A 789 -20.13 23.35 -97.35
N SER A 790 -19.14 22.70 -97.95
CA SER A 790 -18.04 22.05 -97.22
C SER A 790 -17.25 23.05 -96.38
N GLY A 791 -16.94 24.23 -96.91
CA GLY A 791 -16.28 25.31 -96.16
C GLY A 791 -17.10 25.83 -94.98
N ARG A 792 -18.43 25.98 -95.12
CA ARG A 792 -19.31 26.36 -94.00
C ARG A 792 -19.35 25.28 -92.92
N ASN A 793 -19.45 24.01 -93.30
CA ASN A 793 -19.50 22.90 -92.36
C ASN A 793 -18.18 22.72 -91.60
N GLN A 794 -17.03 22.84 -92.29
CA GLN A 794 -15.72 22.81 -91.63
C GLN A 794 -15.55 23.98 -90.65
N ILE A 795 -15.94 25.22 -91.01
CA ILE A 795 -15.89 26.37 -90.10
C ILE A 795 -16.80 26.16 -88.88
N LYS A 796 -18.01 25.62 -89.08
CA LYS A 796 -18.95 25.33 -87.99
C LYS A 796 -18.40 24.27 -87.03
N MET A 797 -17.82 23.21 -87.58
CA MET A 797 -17.18 22.15 -86.80
C MET A 797 -16.00 22.69 -85.97
N ILE A 798 -15.11 23.48 -86.59
CA ILE A 798 -13.97 24.10 -85.88
C ILE A 798 -14.47 24.99 -84.72
N ARG A 799 -15.52 25.79 -84.94
CA ARG A 799 -16.11 26.64 -83.88
C ARG A 799 -16.71 25.82 -82.74
N HIS A 800 -17.47 24.78 -83.05
CA HIS A 800 -18.12 23.95 -82.04
C HIS A 800 -17.08 23.21 -81.20
N THR A 801 -16.14 22.52 -81.83
CA THR A 801 -15.08 21.79 -81.13
C THR A 801 -14.19 22.72 -80.30
N PHE A 802 -13.91 23.94 -80.78
CA PHE A 802 -13.19 24.94 -80.00
C PHE A 802 -13.98 25.41 -78.78
N ALA A 803 -15.27 25.69 -78.93
CA ALA A 803 -16.15 26.08 -77.82
C ALA A 803 -16.25 24.96 -76.76
N ASP A 804 -16.37 23.71 -77.19
CA ASP A 804 -16.40 22.54 -76.31
C ASP A 804 -15.06 22.36 -75.57
N ALA A 805 -13.93 22.52 -76.26
CA ALA A 805 -12.62 22.47 -75.63
C ALA A 805 -12.44 23.58 -74.58
N VAL A 806 -12.85 24.81 -74.89
CA VAL A 806 -12.82 25.93 -73.92
C VAL A 806 -13.73 25.65 -72.73
N HIS A 807 -14.93 25.12 -72.96
CA HIS A 807 -15.85 24.73 -71.90
C HIS A 807 -15.23 23.65 -71.00
N ASN A 808 -14.70 22.58 -71.60
CA ASN A 808 -14.09 21.48 -70.87
C ASN A 808 -12.84 21.91 -70.08
N ILE A 809 -12.09 22.92 -70.54
CA ILE A 809 -10.92 23.44 -69.83
C ILE A 809 -11.32 24.37 -68.67
N THR A 810 -12.30 25.26 -68.91
CA THR A 810 -12.67 26.32 -67.96
C THR A 810 -13.83 25.96 -67.04
N LEU A 811 -14.60 24.91 -67.36
CA LEU A 811 -15.88 24.55 -66.72
C LEU A 811 -16.91 25.69 -66.69
N THR A 812 -16.73 26.74 -67.51
CA THR A 812 -17.67 27.85 -67.59
C THR A 812 -18.61 27.64 -68.77
N PRO A 813 -19.94 27.80 -68.59
CA PRO A 813 -20.87 27.74 -69.71
C PRO A 813 -20.51 28.87 -70.69
N THR A 814 -20.17 28.49 -71.92
CA THR A 814 -19.86 29.42 -72.99
C THR A 814 -21.16 30.08 -73.43
N ALA A 815 -21.45 31.26 -72.90
CA ALA A 815 -22.58 32.08 -73.34
C ALA A 815 -22.30 32.61 -74.76
N GLY A 816 -22.57 31.78 -75.77
CA GLY A 816 -22.31 32.05 -77.18
C GLY A 816 -21.18 31.20 -77.75
N GLU A 817 -21.28 30.85 -79.04
CA GLU A 817 -20.23 30.15 -79.80
C GLU A 817 -18.89 30.87 -79.58
N ALA A 818 -17.98 30.27 -78.80
CA ALA A 818 -16.69 30.87 -78.51
C ALA A 818 -15.99 31.19 -79.84
N GLU A 819 -15.78 32.47 -80.11
CA GLU A 819 -15.23 32.87 -81.40
C GLU A 819 -13.75 32.53 -81.43
N VAL A 820 -13.38 31.56 -82.27
CA VAL A 820 -11.98 31.11 -82.49
C VAL A 820 -11.04 32.30 -82.79
N CYS A 821 -11.56 33.33 -83.46
CA CYS A 821 -10.83 34.56 -83.81
C CYS A 821 -11.13 35.77 -82.91
N GLY A 822 -11.87 35.61 -81.81
CA GLY A 822 -12.18 36.72 -80.90
C GLY A 822 -10.99 37.09 -79.99
N ASP A 823 -11.03 38.27 -79.38
CA ASP A 823 -9.90 38.80 -78.59
C ASP A 823 -9.74 38.18 -77.19
N ARG A 824 -10.70 37.36 -76.75
CA ARG A 824 -10.69 36.78 -75.40
C ARG A 824 -9.55 35.77 -75.21
N SER A 825 -8.62 36.06 -74.31
CA SER A 825 -7.47 35.20 -73.96
C SER A 825 -7.35 34.87 -72.46
N ASP A 826 -8.25 35.37 -71.62
CA ASP A 826 -8.24 35.22 -70.16
C ASP A 826 -8.80 33.86 -69.69
N TYR A 827 -8.27 32.77 -70.22
CA TYR A 827 -8.71 31.42 -69.83
C TYR A 827 -8.04 30.96 -68.53
N GLU A 828 -8.81 30.26 -67.69
CA GLU A 828 -8.31 29.60 -66.48
C GLU A 828 -8.61 28.10 -66.54
N VAL A 829 -7.62 27.25 -66.27
CA VAL A 829 -7.82 25.78 -66.22
C VAL A 829 -8.48 25.38 -64.90
N ARG A 830 -9.78 25.09 -64.95
CA ARG A 830 -10.57 24.67 -63.77
C ARG A 830 -10.89 23.18 -63.74
N SER A 831 -10.83 22.50 -64.89
CA SER A 831 -11.00 21.05 -64.95
C SER A 831 -9.75 20.28 -64.52
N SER A 832 -9.86 18.94 -64.46
CA SER A 832 -8.71 18.09 -64.23
C SER A 832 -7.69 18.27 -65.37
N LEU A 833 -6.39 18.19 -65.03
CA LEU A 833 -5.31 18.37 -66.00
C LEU A 833 -5.44 17.42 -67.21
N LYS A 834 -5.95 16.20 -66.98
CA LYS A 834 -6.18 15.19 -68.02
C LYS A 834 -7.25 15.62 -69.01
N VAL A 835 -8.42 16.06 -68.51
CA VAL A 835 -9.53 16.53 -69.35
C VAL A 835 -9.13 17.77 -70.15
N ALA A 836 -8.39 18.69 -69.52
CA ALA A 836 -7.88 19.88 -70.19
C ALA A 836 -6.90 19.52 -71.31
N MET A 837 -6.03 18.53 -71.12
CA MET A 837 -5.15 18.03 -72.17
C MET A 837 -5.90 17.40 -73.33
N GLU A 838 -6.80 16.46 -73.05
CA GLU A 838 -7.58 15.76 -74.08
C GLU A 838 -8.35 16.77 -74.95
N SER A 839 -8.86 17.83 -74.32
CA SER A 839 -9.52 18.94 -75.01
C SER A 839 -8.58 19.72 -75.93
N VAL A 840 -7.35 19.99 -75.50
CA VAL A 840 -6.33 20.64 -76.35
C VAL A 840 -5.91 19.73 -77.51
N LEU A 841 -5.73 18.42 -77.26
CA LEU A 841 -5.35 17.45 -78.28
C LEU A 841 -6.45 17.26 -79.34
N ALA A 842 -7.73 17.31 -78.94
CA ALA A 842 -8.84 17.25 -79.88
C ALA A 842 -8.77 18.37 -80.93
N LEU A 843 -8.27 19.56 -80.56
CA LEU A 843 -8.12 20.69 -81.48
C LEU A 843 -7.05 20.44 -82.57
N ASN A 844 -6.02 19.64 -82.28
CA ASN A 844 -5.00 19.28 -83.28
C ASN A 844 -5.56 18.45 -84.43
N SER A 845 -6.63 17.70 -84.19
CA SER A 845 -7.24 16.81 -85.19
C SER A 845 -8.19 17.53 -86.16
N MET A 846 -8.35 18.86 -86.03
CA MET A 846 -9.25 19.63 -86.87
C MET A 846 -8.72 19.77 -88.31
N PRO A 847 -9.58 19.65 -89.33
CA PRO A 847 -9.17 19.66 -90.74
C PRO A 847 -8.58 21.01 -91.21
N ASP A 848 -7.54 20.95 -92.05
CA ASP A 848 -6.98 22.09 -92.79
C ASP A 848 -7.86 22.43 -94.02
N ALA A 849 -7.73 23.67 -94.49
CA ALA A 849 -8.27 24.18 -95.74
C ALA A 849 -7.63 23.55 -97.01
N THR A 850 -6.77 22.53 -96.90
CA THR A 850 -6.06 21.92 -98.05
C THR A 850 -7.04 21.35 -99.06
N GLU A 851 -8.04 20.59 -98.61
CA GLU A 851 -9.01 19.92 -99.48
C GLU A 851 -9.85 20.95 -100.27
N LEU A 852 -10.33 21.99 -99.57
CA LEU A 852 -11.05 23.12 -100.19
C LEU A 852 -10.19 23.87 -101.19
N GLN A 853 -8.88 24.01 -100.91
CA GLN A 853 -7.96 24.66 -101.83
C GLN A 853 -7.71 23.82 -103.09
N THR A 854 -7.57 22.50 -102.97
CA THR A 854 -7.45 21.60 -104.11
C THR A 854 -8.70 21.66 -105.00
N MET A 855 -9.88 21.67 -104.39
CA MET A 855 -11.14 21.83 -105.13
C MET A 855 -11.25 23.20 -105.83
N LEU A 856 -10.77 24.27 -105.18
CA LEU A 856 -10.72 25.61 -105.78
C LEU A 856 -9.81 25.66 -107.02
N HIS A 857 -8.64 25.00 -106.97
CA HIS A 857 -7.72 24.91 -108.10
C HIS A 857 -8.36 24.18 -109.30
N SER A 858 -9.01 23.03 -109.06
CA SER A 858 -9.75 22.32 -110.11
C SER A 858 -10.89 23.16 -110.70
N MET A 859 -11.62 23.92 -109.87
CA MET A 859 -12.62 24.85 -110.37
C MET A 859 -12.01 25.93 -111.27
N GLN A 860 -10.87 26.50 -110.88
CA GLN A 860 -10.19 27.53 -111.65
C GLN A 860 -9.78 27.05 -113.05
N GLU A 861 -9.34 25.80 -113.17
CA GLU A 861 -9.05 25.16 -114.46
C GLU A 861 -10.30 24.99 -115.33
N ASN A 862 -11.41 24.56 -114.72
CA ASN A 862 -12.69 24.44 -115.44
C ASN A 862 -13.24 25.80 -115.88
N VAL A 863 -13.06 26.86 -115.09
CA VAL A 863 -13.41 28.23 -115.51
C VAL A 863 -12.59 28.65 -116.73
N ASN A 864 -11.29 28.36 -116.75
CA ASN A 864 -10.43 28.66 -117.90
C ASN A 864 -10.86 27.86 -119.15
N THR A 865 -11.22 26.59 -118.97
CA THR A 865 -11.79 25.75 -120.03
C THR A 865 -13.09 26.34 -120.58
N ALA A 866 -14.01 26.79 -119.71
CA ALA A 866 -15.24 27.45 -120.12
C ALA A 866 -14.98 28.76 -120.91
N ILE A 867 -13.94 29.53 -120.56
CA ILE A 867 -13.55 30.72 -121.34
C ILE A 867 -13.13 30.33 -122.76
N ASN A 868 -12.32 29.27 -122.90
CA ASN A 868 -11.83 28.81 -124.20
C ASN A 868 -12.99 28.33 -125.08
N ILE A 869 -13.88 27.49 -124.55
CA ILE A 869 -15.05 26.97 -125.29
C ILE A 869 -15.98 28.14 -125.69
N ARG A 870 -16.19 29.12 -124.81
CA ARG A 870 -16.98 30.32 -125.15
C ARG A 870 -16.35 31.11 -126.29
N ASN A 871 -15.03 31.24 -126.33
CA ASN A 871 -14.33 31.92 -127.42
C ASN A 871 -14.43 31.15 -128.74
N GLU A 872 -14.40 29.81 -128.68
CA GLU A 872 -14.64 28.95 -129.83
C GLU A 872 -16.09 29.08 -130.34
N ALA A 873 -17.08 29.05 -129.46
CA ALA A 873 -18.49 29.29 -129.80
C ALA A 873 -18.67 30.68 -130.44
N LYS A 874 -18.00 31.71 -129.90
CA LYS A 874 -17.99 33.05 -130.50
C LYS A 874 -17.40 33.05 -131.91
N LYS A 875 -16.24 32.42 -132.11
CA LYS A 875 -15.56 32.34 -133.41
C LYS A 875 -16.47 31.71 -134.47
N HIS A 876 -17.12 30.60 -134.14
CA HIS A 876 -18.05 29.92 -135.04
C HIS A 876 -19.34 30.71 -135.28
N ALA A 877 -19.87 31.38 -134.26
CA ALA A 877 -21.02 32.28 -134.41
C ALA A 877 -20.71 33.48 -135.31
N ASP A 878 -19.55 34.11 -135.14
CA ASP A 878 -19.08 35.21 -135.99
C ASP A 878 -18.88 34.73 -137.44
N ALA A 879 -18.27 33.54 -137.65
CA ALA A 879 -18.11 32.95 -138.97
C ALA A 879 -19.46 32.64 -139.66
N ALA A 880 -20.43 32.11 -138.91
CA ALA A 880 -21.79 31.87 -139.41
C ALA A 880 -22.49 33.18 -139.80
N VAL A 881 -22.33 34.25 -139.03
CA VAL A 881 -22.87 35.58 -139.37
C VAL A 881 -22.22 36.13 -140.65
N VAL A 882 -20.89 36.04 -140.78
CA VAL A 882 -20.17 36.50 -141.97
C VAL A 882 -20.59 35.71 -143.22
N ALA A 883 -20.68 34.39 -143.13
CA ALA A 883 -21.13 33.55 -144.23
C ALA A 883 -22.60 33.83 -144.61
N SER A 884 -23.46 34.14 -143.63
CA SER A 884 -24.86 34.53 -143.85
C SER A 884 -24.96 35.87 -144.61
N LEU A 885 -24.18 36.88 -144.20
CA LEU A 885 -24.10 38.16 -144.90
C LEU A 885 -23.59 38.01 -146.34
N LYS A 886 -22.59 37.14 -146.55
CA LYS A 886 -22.06 36.85 -147.89
C LYS A 886 -23.10 36.19 -148.80
N ALA A 887 -23.90 35.27 -148.26
CA ALA A 887 -25.03 34.67 -148.98
C ALA A 887 -26.08 35.72 -149.39
N GLN A 888 -26.40 36.67 -148.50
CA GLN A 888 -27.34 37.76 -148.79
C GLN A 888 -26.81 38.74 -149.84
N GLN A 889 -25.51 39.08 -149.81
CA GLN A 889 -24.89 39.94 -150.82
C GLN A 889 -24.88 39.31 -152.21
N MET A 890 -24.64 38.00 -152.30
CA MET A 890 -24.75 37.24 -153.55
C MET A 890 -26.19 37.18 -154.10
N GLU A 891 -27.19 37.42 -153.26
CA GLU A 891 -28.60 37.53 -153.66
C GLU A 891 -28.94 38.93 -154.21
N ALA A 892 -28.30 39.99 -153.69
CA ALA A 892 -28.52 41.39 -154.07
C ALA A 892 -27.85 41.83 -155.39
N GLU A 893 -26.82 41.13 -155.88
CA GLU A 893 -26.16 41.43 -157.17
C GLU A 893 -26.98 41.06 -158.42
N VAL A 894 -28.22 40.56 -158.27
CA VAL A 894 -29.11 40.20 -159.39
C VAL A 894 -30.36 41.09 -159.39
N VAL A 895 -30.19 42.37 -159.69
CA VAL A 895 -31.27 43.25 -160.17
C VAL A 895 -30.80 43.91 -161.47
N CYS A 896 -31.34 43.42 -162.57
CA CYS A 896 -31.05 43.84 -163.94
C CYS A 896 -31.40 45.32 -164.19
N ALA A 897 -30.53 46.00 -164.95
CA ALA A 897 -30.81 47.25 -165.62
C ALA A 897 -32.01 47.09 -166.60
N PRO A 898 -33.00 48.00 -166.62
CA PRO A 898 -34.10 47.94 -167.59
C PRO A 898 -33.65 48.31 -169.00
N LEU A 899 -34.06 47.49 -169.96
CA LEU A 899 -33.79 47.48 -171.41
C LEU A 899 -34.17 48.77 -172.18
N PHE A 900 -34.65 49.83 -171.52
CA PHE A 900 -35.20 51.02 -172.18
C PHE A 900 -34.15 52.02 -172.68
N GLU A 901 -32.94 52.05 -172.09
CA GLU A 901 -31.89 53.01 -172.49
C GLU A 901 -31.04 52.57 -173.71
N GLN A 902 -31.14 51.31 -174.18
CA GLN A 902 -30.34 50.82 -175.31
C GLN A 902 -30.99 50.98 -176.69
N LEU A 903 -32.28 51.38 -176.79
CA LEU A 903 -33.01 51.46 -178.06
C LEU A 903 -33.33 52.88 -178.56
N LEU A 904 -32.93 53.95 -177.86
CA LEU A 904 -33.26 55.34 -178.22
C LEU A 904 -32.06 56.23 -178.64
N ARG A 905 -30.89 55.68 -179.01
CA ARG A 905 -29.74 56.47 -179.48
C ARG A 905 -29.23 56.17 -180.89
N HIS A 906 -30.04 55.54 -181.73
CA HIS A 906 -29.83 55.59 -183.18
C HIS A 906 -31.11 55.99 -183.93
N VAL A 907 -31.14 57.26 -184.34
CA VAL A 907 -32.03 57.91 -185.36
C VAL A 907 -33.41 58.29 -184.80
N TRP A 908 -33.73 59.54 -184.40
CA TRP A 908 -33.30 60.89 -184.80
C TRP A 908 -32.74 61.75 -183.65
#